data_AF-A0AAN4PH11-F1
#
_entry.id   AF-A0AAN4PH11-F1
#
_cell.length_a   1.000
_cell.length_b   1.000
_cell.length_c   1.000
_cell.angle_alpha   90.00
_cell.angle_beta   90.00
_cell.angle_gamma   90.00
#
_symmetry.space_group_name_H-M   'P 1'
#
loop_
_entity.id
_entity.type
_entity.pdbx_description
1 polymer ?
#
loop_
_entity_poly.entity_id
_entity_poly.type
_entity_poly.pdbx_seq_one_letter_code
_entity_poly.pdbx_strand_id
1 'polypeptide(L)'
;MEGIKSTFARCKEQKRAALVAYTTAGYPTVEETVDILLGLENGGADIIELGIPFTDPIADGPTIQKANTQALANGVTVTTVLNMVRQARSRGLRAPLLLMGYYNPVLRYGEERMLKDCKEAGVNGFIMVDLPPEEAVRFRDLCASNGLSYVPLIAPATSESRMKLLCKIADSFIYVVSRMGVTGATGKLSSNLPELLKRVHQWSGNVPAALGFGVSTREHFLNVQELAEGVVIGSQIITVLGQAPAGQAAKHAEEYLSNVTGRKLERDAQGILTNEINVLEAVEKAQAPAVSQPTAVVTEADTPAGPGLADQIDALNGTGNPAAQPSRFGEFGGQYVPESLMDCLAELERGFQEAVNDPKFWEEFRSYYPYMGRPSSLHLANRLTEYVGGANIWLKREDLNHTGSHKINNALGQILIARRLGKTRIIAETGAGQHGVATATVCAKFGMKCVVYMGAEDVRRQALNVFRMKLLGASVVAVDAGSRTLRDAVNEALRAWVVDLDTTHYIIGSAIGPHPFPTIVRTFQSVIGEETKQQMMQAIGKLPDAVVACVGGGSNAVGMFYPFAKDTSVKLVGVEAGGDGIDTNRHSATLTGGSKGVLHGVRTYVLQDEHGQISETHSISAGLDYPGVGPELSSWKDSDRARFIAATDAEALIGFRTLAQTEGIIPALESSHAVWGAMELAKSMKTGDIVLNLSGRGDKDVQSVADELPRLGPQIGWDLRF
;
A
#
# COMPACT_ATOMS: atom_id res chain seq x y z
N MET A 1 -25.05 -5.28 12.21
CA MET A 1 -24.66 -6.24 13.27
C MET A 1 -25.62 -7.42 13.41
N GLU A 2 -26.78 -7.33 14.09
CA GLU A 2 -27.53 -8.52 14.57
C GLU A 2 -27.86 -9.60 13.53
N GLY A 3 -28.27 -9.25 12.30
CA GLY A 3 -28.55 -10.23 11.25
C GLY A 3 -27.37 -11.18 10.93
N ILE A 4 -26.12 -10.72 11.14
CA ILE A 4 -24.91 -11.54 10.99
C ILE A 4 -24.82 -12.57 12.13
N LYS A 5 -25.01 -12.15 13.38
CA LYS A 5 -25.01 -13.04 14.56
C LYS A 5 -26.10 -14.10 14.45
N SER A 6 -27.33 -13.69 14.11
CA SER A 6 -28.45 -14.62 13.90
C SER A 6 -28.17 -15.62 12.77
N THR A 7 -27.42 -15.21 11.74
CA THR A 7 -27.03 -16.09 10.65
C THR A 7 -26.05 -17.16 11.11
N PHE A 8 -24.99 -16.81 11.84
CA PHE A 8 -24.07 -17.81 12.41
C PHE A 8 -24.77 -18.73 13.43
N ALA A 9 -25.66 -18.19 14.27
CA ALA A 9 -26.47 -18.99 15.21
C ALA A 9 -27.34 -20.02 14.47
N ARG A 10 -28.08 -19.60 13.42
CA ARG A 10 -28.87 -20.49 12.57
C ARG A 10 -28.03 -21.57 11.89
N CYS A 11 -26.85 -21.23 11.37
CA CYS A 11 -25.96 -22.21 10.72
C CYS A 11 -25.48 -23.27 11.73
N LYS A 12 -25.13 -22.82 12.96
CA LYS A 12 -24.74 -23.69 14.07
C LYS A 12 -25.87 -24.62 14.51
N GLU A 13 -27.10 -24.14 14.61
CA GLU A 13 -28.30 -24.96 14.87
C GLU A 13 -28.52 -26.00 13.76
N GLN A 14 -28.30 -25.61 12.50
CA GLN A 14 -28.35 -26.47 11.32
C GLN A 14 -27.10 -27.37 11.14
N LYS A 15 -26.15 -27.36 12.10
CA LYS A 15 -24.91 -28.16 12.09
C LYS A 15 -24.06 -28.00 10.83
N ARG A 16 -23.94 -26.78 10.33
CA ARG A 16 -23.17 -26.43 9.13
C ARG A 16 -22.44 -25.09 9.31
N ALA A 17 -21.44 -24.84 8.48
CA ALA A 17 -20.83 -23.52 8.42
C ALA A 17 -21.73 -22.53 7.66
N ALA A 18 -21.58 -21.24 7.96
CA ALA A 18 -22.13 -20.15 7.16
C ALA A 18 -21.29 -19.99 5.88
N LEU A 19 -21.93 -19.94 4.71
CA LEU A 19 -21.24 -19.54 3.48
C LEU A 19 -21.15 -18.02 3.40
N VAL A 20 -19.93 -17.50 3.32
CA VAL A 20 -19.64 -16.08 3.05
C VAL A 20 -19.16 -15.97 1.59
N ALA A 21 -19.92 -15.25 0.76
CA ALA A 21 -19.69 -15.15 -0.68
C ALA A 21 -19.27 -13.74 -1.09
N TYR A 22 -18.07 -13.60 -1.69
CA TYR A 22 -17.56 -12.32 -2.18
C TYR A 22 -17.84 -12.09 -3.66
N THR A 23 -18.24 -10.87 -4.02
CA THR A 23 -18.20 -10.36 -5.40
C THR A 23 -17.77 -8.89 -5.43
N THR A 24 -17.15 -8.45 -6.52
CA THR A 24 -16.78 -7.04 -6.75
C THR A 24 -17.97 -6.29 -7.36
N ALA A 25 -18.33 -5.14 -6.79
CA ALA A 25 -19.45 -4.35 -7.31
C ALA A 25 -19.20 -3.84 -8.73
N GLY A 26 -20.18 -3.98 -9.61
CA GLY A 26 -20.08 -3.62 -11.03
C GLY A 26 -19.24 -4.57 -11.89
N TYR A 27 -18.95 -5.78 -11.40
CA TYR A 27 -18.30 -6.85 -12.16
C TYR A 27 -19.26 -8.04 -12.41
N PRO A 28 -19.37 -8.57 -13.64
CA PRO A 28 -18.72 -8.10 -14.88
C PRO A 28 -19.23 -6.75 -15.39
N THR A 29 -20.48 -6.40 -15.05
CA THR A 29 -21.19 -5.18 -15.44
C THR A 29 -21.91 -4.55 -14.25
N VAL A 30 -22.27 -3.26 -14.37
CA VAL A 30 -23.06 -2.53 -13.36
C VAL A 30 -24.46 -3.12 -13.25
N GLU A 31 -25.05 -3.46 -14.39
CA GLU A 31 -26.42 -3.95 -14.55
C GLU A 31 -26.61 -5.33 -13.90
N GLU A 32 -25.68 -6.27 -14.12
CA GLU A 32 -25.77 -7.63 -13.58
C GLU A 32 -25.51 -7.69 -12.07
N THR A 33 -24.91 -6.68 -11.45
CA THR A 33 -24.48 -6.75 -10.03
C THR A 33 -25.63 -7.08 -9.08
N VAL A 34 -26.82 -6.51 -9.30
CA VAL A 34 -27.97 -6.76 -8.43
C VAL A 34 -28.55 -8.16 -8.63
N ASP A 35 -28.54 -8.66 -9.87
CA ASP A 35 -28.93 -10.05 -10.15
C ASP A 35 -27.92 -11.03 -9.57
N ILE A 36 -26.61 -10.72 -9.62
CA ILE A 36 -25.55 -11.51 -9.01
C ILE A 36 -25.75 -11.60 -7.50
N LEU A 37 -26.00 -10.48 -6.80
CA LEU A 37 -26.28 -10.49 -5.36
C LEU A 37 -27.45 -11.43 -5.00
N LEU A 38 -28.54 -11.39 -5.78
CA LEU A 38 -29.70 -12.28 -5.57
C LEU A 38 -29.36 -13.75 -5.90
N GLY A 39 -28.61 -14.00 -6.98
CA GLY A 39 -28.14 -15.33 -7.37
C GLY A 39 -27.18 -15.96 -6.36
N LEU A 40 -26.34 -15.15 -5.69
CA LEU A 40 -25.49 -15.60 -4.59
C LEU A 40 -26.33 -16.07 -3.40
N GLU A 41 -27.34 -15.30 -2.99
CA GLU A 41 -28.28 -15.73 -1.93
C GLU A 41 -29.04 -17.00 -2.36
N ASN A 42 -29.56 -17.06 -3.59
CA ASN A 42 -30.25 -18.24 -4.12
C ASN A 42 -29.35 -19.50 -4.15
N GLY A 43 -28.07 -19.33 -4.45
CA GLY A 43 -27.05 -20.39 -4.43
C GLY A 43 -26.65 -20.85 -3.02
N GLY A 44 -27.25 -20.27 -1.97
CA GLY A 44 -27.03 -20.63 -0.58
C GLY A 44 -25.95 -19.81 0.12
N ALA A 45 -25.59 -18.62 -0.36
CA ALA A 45 -24.80 -17.68 0.43
C ALA A 45 -25.59 -17.22 1.67
N ASP A 46 -25.01 -17.42 2.85
CA ASP A 46 -25.60 -16.97 4.12
C ASP A 46 -25.25 -15.51 4.41
N ILE A 47 -24.05 -15.06 4.00
CA ILE A 47 -23.56 -13.68 4.09
C ILE A 47 -22.92 -13.32 2.74
N ILE A 48 -23.07 -12.07 2.30
CA ILE A 48 -22.45 -11.56 1.07
C ILE A 48 -21.46 -10.45 1.40
N GLU A 49 -20.27 -10.53 0.82
CA GLU A 49 -19.26 -9.48 0.81
C GLU A 49 -19.30 -8.76 -0.55
N LEU A 50 -19.66 -7.49 -0.55
CA LEU A 50 -19.67 -6.66 -1.76
C LEU A 50 -18.43 -5.77 -1.77
N GLY A 51 -17.51 -6.08 -2.69
CA GLY A 51 -16.26 -5.35 -2.89
C GLY A 51 -16.50 -3.94 -3.42
N ILE A 52 -16.06 -2.93 -2.67
CA ILE A 52 -15.87 -1.56 -3.18
C ILE A 52 -14.58 -1.57 -4.02
N PRO A 53 -14.64 -1.30 -5.33
CA PRO A 53 -13.45 -1.36 -6.16
C PRO A 53 -12.49 -0.20 -5.85
N PHE A 54 -11.19 -0.50 -5.90
CA PHE A 54 -10.12 0.45 -5.60
C PHE A 54 -8.94 0.27 -6.57
N THR A 55 -8.27 1.36 -6.93
CA THR A 55 -7.11 1.40 -7.83
C THR A 55 -5.82 0.84 -7.24
N ASP A 56 -5.66 0.84 -5.90
CA ASP A 56 -4.45 0.34 -5.22
C ASP A 56 -4.73 -0.89 -4.31
N PRO A 57 -5.26 -2.00 -4.85
CA PRO A 57 -5.76 -3.12 -4.05
C PRO A 57 -4.63 -4.06 -3.59
N ILE A 58 -3.82 -3.63 -2.62
CA ILE A 58 -2.59 -4.34 -2.22
C ILE A 58 -2.80 -5.78 -1.70
N ALA A 59 -3.93 -6.09 -1.05
CA ALA A 59 -4.27 -7.42 -0.54
C ALA A 59 -4.72 -8.41 -1.63
N ASP A 60 -5.23 -7.88 -2.75
CA ASP A 60 -6.05 -8.65 -3.66
C ASP A 60 -5.21 -9.55 -4.58
N GLY A 61 -5.65 -10.79 -4.80
CA GLY A 61 -5.06 -11.65 -5.83
C GLY A 61 -5.36 -11.15 -7.25
N PRO A 62 -4.56 -11.54 -8.27
CA PRO A 62 -4.68 -11.03 -9.64
C PRO A 62 -6.08 -11.14 -10.25
N THR A 63 -6.88 -12.14 -9.84
CA THR A 63 -8.28 -12.30 -10.25
C THR A 63 -9.18 -11.16 -9.75
N ILE A 64 -9.06 -10.77 -8.47
CA ILE A 64 -9.87 -9.71 -7.88
C ILE A 64 -9.36 -8.33 -8.35
N GLN A 65 -8.05 -8.16 -8.51
CA GLN A 65 -7.48 -6.96 -9.13
C GLN A 65 -8.07 -6.68 -10.51
N LYS A 66 -8.19 -7.70 -11.37
CA LYS A 66 -8.84 -7.56 -12.69
C LYS A 66 -10.31 -7.16 -12.59
N ALA A 67 -11.04 -7.71 -11.60
CA ALA A 67 -12.44 -7.33 -11.35
C ALA A 67 -12.56 -5.88 -10.88
N ASN A 68 -11.66 -5.41 -10.00
CA ASN A 68 -11.58 -4.00 -9.60
C ASN A 68 -11.29 -3.09 -10.81
N THR A 69 -10.30 -3.41 -11.64
CA THR A 69 -9.99 -2.64 -12.86
C THR A 69 -11.20 -2.53 -13.79
N GLN A 70 -11.91 -3.63 -14.03
CA GLN A 70 -13.10 -3.63 -14.88
C GLN A 70 -14.27 -2.87 -14.24
N ALA A 71 -14.49 -3.01 -12.94
CA ALA A 71 -15.52 -2.27 -12.21
C ALA A 71 -15.27 -0.75 -12.24
N LEU A 72 -14.01 -0.31 -12.09
CA LEU A 72 -13.63 1.10 -12.23
C LEU A 72 -13.84 1.59 -13.68
N ALA A 73 -13.48 0.79 -14.68
CA ALA A 73 -13.76 1.10 -16.08
C ALA A 73 -15.27 1.18 -16.40
N ASN A 74 -16.10 0.45 -15.65
CA ASN A 74 -17.56 0.52 -15.70
C ASN A 74 -18.14 1.74 -14.92
N GLY A 75 -17.30 2.61 -14.36
CA GLY A 75 -17.73 3.83 -13.65
C GLY A 75 -18.25 3.60 -12.23
N VAL A 76 -17.85 2.51 -11.56
CA VAL A 76 -18.31 2.21 -10.20
C VAL A 76 -17.68 3.14 -9.16
N THR A 77 -18.53 3.71 -8.31
CA THR A 77 -18.17 4.59 -7.19
C THR A 77 -18.84 4.11 -5.91
N VAL A 78 -18.43 4.61 -4.74
CA VAL A 78 -19.11 4.34 -3.46
C VAL A 78 -20.62 4.62 -3.55
N THR A 79 -21.02 5.68 -4.29
CA THR A 79 -22.44 6.03 -4.48
C THR A 79 -23.19 4.99 -5.31
N THR A 80 -22.59 4.46 -6.38
CA THR A 80 -23.23 3.41 -7.19
C THR A 80 -23.33 2.10 -6.43
N VAL A 81 -22.31 1.73 -5.64
CA VAL A 81 -22.34 0.55 -4.75
C VAL A 81 -23.53 0.64 -3.79
N LEU A 82 -23.71 1.78 -3.11
CA LEU A 82 -24.85 1.99 -2.20
C LEU A 82 -26.20 1.90 -2.90
N ASN A 83 -26.30 2.36 -4.15
CA ASN A 83 -27.51 2.23 -4.95
C ASN A 83 -27.79 0.79 -5.39
N MET A 84 -26.76 0.01 -5.73
CA MET A 84 -26.88 -1.44 -5.99
C MET A 84 -27.41 -2.17 -4.76
N VAL A 85 -26.92 -1.85 -3.56
CA VAL A 85 -27.42 -2.44 -2.30
C VAL A 85 -28.88 -2.06 -2.07
N ARG A 86 -29.27 -0.79 -2.21
CA ARG A 86 -30.68 -0.34 -2.12
C ARG A 86 -31.58 -1.11 -3.09
N GLN A 87 -31.15 -1.26 -4.33
CA GLN A 87 -31.91 -1.97 -5.37
C GLN A 87 -32.03 -3.47 -5.03
N ALA A 88 -30.94 -4.12 -4.59
CA ALA A 88 -30.97 -5.52 -4.16
C ALA A 88 -31.90 -5.75 -2.97
N ARG A 89 -31.86 -4.88 -1.94
CA ARG A 89 -32.80 -4.90 -0.81
C ARG A 89 -34.25 -4.72 -1.26
N SER A 90 -34.53 -3.78 -2.17
CA SER A 90 -35.88 -3.58 -2.72
C SER A 90 -36.40 -4.78 -3.52
N ARG A 91 -35.49 -5.58 -4.11
CA ARG A 91 -35.79 -6.83 -4.83
C ARG A 91 -35.76 -8.08 -3.95
N GLY A 92 -35.71 -7.92 -2.63
CA GLY A 92 -35.87 -9.01 -1.67
C GLY A 92 -34.58 -9.70 -1.21
N LEU A 93 -33.39 -9.12 -1.43
CA LEU A 93 -32.14 -9.64 -0.86
C LEU A 93 -32.22 -9.62 0.68
N ARG A 94 -32.18 -10.79 1.35
CA ARG A 94 -32.29 -10.88 2.83
C ARG A 94 -30.97 -11.17 3.53
N ALA A 95 -30.04 -11.86 2.87
CA ALA A 95 -28.71 -12.18 3.38
C ALA A 95 -27.99 -10.92 3.90
N PRO A 96 -27.37 -10.96 5.09
CA PRO A 96 -26.52 -9.88 5.56
C PRO A 96 -25.44 -9.54 4.52
N LEU A 97 -25.29 -8.25 4.24
CA LEU A 97 -24.34 -7.74 3.25
C LEU A 97 -23.30 -6.85 3.95
N LEU A 98 -22.03 -7.16 3.74
CA LEU A 98 -20.88 -6.41 4.20
C LEU A 98 -20.28 -5.66 3.02
N LEU A 99 -19.83 -4.42 3.24
CA LEU A 99 -18.94 -3.76 2.29
C LEU A 99 -17.50 -4.15 2.60
N MET A 100 -16.83 -4.78 1.65
CA MET A 100 -15.42 -5.16 1.76
C MET A 100 -14.57 -4.24 0.88
N GLY A 101 -13.40 -3.81 1.34
CA GLY A 101 -12.51 -2.99 0.54
C GLY A 101 -11.39 -2.34 1.34
N TYR A 102 -10.87 -1.26 0.78
CA TYR A 102 -9.75 -0.49 1.31
C TYR A 102 -10.26 0.80 1.96
N TYR A 103 -9.47 1.36 2.89
CA TYR A 103 -9.91 2.51 3.66
C TYR A 103 -9.93 3.82 2.86
N ASN A 104 -9.14 3.97 1.79
CA ASN A 104 -9.05 5.25 1.08
C ASN A 104 -10.39 5.75 0.48
N PRO A 105 -11.18 4.93 -0.26
CA PRO A 105 -12.50 5.35 -0.73
C PRO A 105 -13.47 5.72 0.42
N VAL A 106 -13.39 5.04 1.57
CA VAL A 106 -14.21 5.34 2.76
C VAL A 106 -13.80 6.68 3.37
N LEU A 107 -12.49 6.91 3.54
CA LEU A 107 -11.92 8.15 4.05
C LEU A 107 -12.28 9.34 3.16
N ARG A 108 -12.22 9.16 1.83
CA ARG A 108 -12.54 10.20 0.84
C ARG A 108 -14.04 10.52 0.78
N TYR A 109 -14.91 9.51 0.90
CA TYR A 109 -16.37 9.71 0.99
C TYR A 109 -16.80 10.38 2.31
N GLY A 110 -15.97 10.23 3.36
CA GLY A 110 -16.18 10.72 4.71
C GLY A 110 -16.85 9.66 5.59
N GLU A 111 -16.22 9.30 6.70
CA GLU A 111 -16.61 8.15 7.53
C GLU A 111 -18.05 8.25 8.06
N GLU A 112 -18.42 9.37 8.70
CA GLU A 112 -19.77 9.57 9.26
C GLU A 112 -20.85 9.45 8.18
N ARG A 113 -20.58 10.03 7.00
CA ARG A 113 -21.47 9.94 5.84
C ARG A 113 -21.55 8.52 5.31
N MET A 114 -20.42 7.82 5.20
CA MET A 114 -20.37 6.42 4.75
C MET A 114 -21.21 5.53 5.67
N LEU A 115 -21.05 5.65 6.99
CA LEU A 115 -21.80 4.87 7.98
C LEU A 115 -23.31 5.15 7.92
N LYS A 116 -23.71 6.42 7.82
CA LYS A 116 -25.11 6.81 7.67
C LYS A 116 -25.70 6.23 6.38
N ASP A 117 -25.08 6.51 5.24
CA ASP A 117 -25.61 6.13 3.92
C ASP A 117 -25.62 4.59 3.74
N CYS A 118 -24.66 3.87 4.34
CA CYS A 118 -24.64 2.41 4.42
C CYS A 118 -25.83 1.86 5.21
N LYS A 119 -26.12 2.43 6.39
CA LYS A 119 -27.26 2.04 7.22
C LYS A 119 -28.58 2.25 6.48
N GLU A 120 -28.74 3.40 5.83
CA GLU A 120 -29.91 3.71 5.00
C GLU A 120 -30.02 2.81 3.76
N ALA A 121 -28.91 2.35 3.19
CA ALA A 121 -28.89 1.41 2.08
C ALA A 121 -29.23 -0.04 2.48
N GLY A 122 -29.11 -0.40 3.76
CA GLY A 122 -29.30 -1.78 4.25
C GLY A 122 -28.02 -2.63 4.21
N VAL A 123 -26.85 -2.00 4.29
CA VAL A 123 -25.56 -2.63 4.61
C VAL A 123 -25.56 -3.03 6.09
N ASN A 124 -24.88 -4.13 6.44
CA ASN A 124 -24.87 -4.69 7.79
C ASN A 124 -23.54 -4.49 8.55
N GLY A 125 -22.46 -4.14 7.84
CA GLY A 125 -21.12 -3.92 8.39
C GLY A 125 -20.04 -3.79 7.32
N PHE A 126 -18.77 -3.78 7.76
CA PHE A 126 -17.59 -3.58 6.92
C PHE A 126 -16.49 -4.61 7.19
N ILE A 127 -15.69 -4.88 6.15
CA ILE A 127 -14.37 -5.51 6.21
C ILE A 127 -13.38 -4.55 5.54
N MET A 128 -12.57 -3.83 6.32
CA MET A 128 -11.51 -2.96 5.79
C MET A 128 -10.19 -3.72 5.82
N VAL A 129 -9.67 -4.10 4.66
CA VAL A 129 -8.55 -5.05 4.55
C VAL A 129 -7.19 -4.46 4.93
N ASP A 130 -7.10 -3.13 5.02
CA ASP A 130 -5.90 -2.33 5.19
C ASP A 130 -5.96 -1.40 6.42
N LEU A 131 -6.99 -1.48 7.26
CA LEU A 131 -7.16 -0.56 8.39
C LEU A 131 -6.35 -1.03 9.62
N PRO A 132 -5.37 -0.26 10.12
CA PRO A 132 -4.56 -0.66 11.27
C PRO A 132 -5.40 -0.66 12.56
N PRO A 133 -5.09 -1.51 13.57
CA PRO A 133 -5.96 -1.75 14.72
C PRO A 133 -6.27 -0.50 15.54
N GLU A 134 -5.34 0.44 15.60
CA GLU A 134 -5.48 1.69 16.33
C GLU A 134 -6.57 2.58 15.71
N GLU A 135 -6.74 2.54 14.38
CA GLU A 135 -7.86 3.19 13.69
C GLU A 135 -9.09 2.30 13.60
N ALA A 136 -8.91 0.98 13.56
CA ALA A 136 -9.99 0.01 13.59
C ALA A 136 -10.81 0.09 14.89
N VAL A 137 -10.20 0.38 16.05
CA VAL A 137 -10.95 0.66 17.30
C VAL A 137 -11.92 1.83 17.10
N ARG A 138 -11.41 2.99 16.63
CA ARG A 138 -12.24 4.19 16.39
C ARG A 138 -13.32 3.94 15.35
N PHE A 139 -12.98 3.30 14.23
CA PHE A 139 -13.91 2.99 13.16
C PHE A 139 -14.98 1.96 13.59
N ARG A 140 -14.61 0.95 14.38
CA ARG A 140 -15.54 -0.01 15.02
C ARG A 140 -16.50 0.70 15.96
N ASP A 141 -16.03 1.60 16.81
CA ASP A 141 -16.89 2.35 17.74
C ASP A 141 -17.93 3.21 16.98
N LEU A 142 -17.53 3.81 15.86
CA LEU A 142 -18.44 4.51 14.94
C LEU A 142 -19.42 3.56 14.23
N CYS A 143 -18.98 2.38 13.80
CA CYS A 143 -19.84 1.34 13.22
C CYS A 143 -20.91 0.86 14.22
N ALA A 144 -20.47 0.48 15.42
CA ALA A 144 -21.33 -0.01 16.50
C ALA A 144 -22.38 1.03 16.92
N SER A 145 -21.98 2.30 17.04
CA SER A 145 -22.88 3.43 17.31
C SER A 145 -23.97 3.60 16.25
N ASN A 146 -23.73 3.12 15.02
CA ASN A 146 -24.70 3.11 13.93
C ASN A 146 -25.46 1.77 13.80
N GLY A 147 -25.12 0.72 14.55
CA GLY A 147 -25.69 -0.63 14.44
C GLY A 147 -25.07 -1.47 13.31
N LEU A 148 -24.00 -0.97 12.69
CA LEU A 148 -23.18 -1.66 11.71
C LEU A 148 -22.09 -2.47 12.42
N SER A 149 -21.70 -3.58 11.81
CA SER A 149 -20.61 -4.43 12.31
C SER A 149 -19.26 -3.98 11.73
N TYR A 150 -18.18 -4.13 12.48
CA TYR A 150 -16.83 -4.15 11.92
C TYR A 150 -16.19 -5.53 12.14
N VAL A 151 -15.80 -6.17 11.04
CA VAL A 151 -15.21 -7.52 11.04
C VAL A 151 -13.68 -7.40 10.94
N PRO A 152 -12.94 -7.71 12.02
CA PRO A 152 -11.48 -7.70 11.98
C PRO A 152 -10.94 -8.92 11.24
N LEU A 153 -9.78 -8.73 10.58
CA LEU A 153 -9.04 -9.79 9.91
C LEU A 153 -7.90 -10.29 10.80
N ILE A 154 -7.67 -11.61 10.83
CA ILE A 154 -6.54 -12.26 11.50
C ILE A 154 -5.83 -13.18 10.51
N ALA A 155 -4.50 -13.15 10.51
CA ALA A 155 -3.64 -13.99 9.66
C ALA A 155 -2.74 -14.88 10.53
N PRO A 156 -2.04 -15.88 9.95
CA PRO A 156 -1.00 -16.63 10.66
C PRO A 156 0.11 -15.71 11.20
N ALA A 157 0.34 -14.59 10.52
CA ALA A 157 1.28 -13.51 10.86
C ALA A 157 0.74 -12.48 11.88
N THR A 158 -0.40 -12.75 12.54
CA THR A 158 -0.91 -11.87 13.60
C THR A 158 -0.22 -12.20 14.93
N SER A 159 0.56 -11.24 15.44
CA SER A 159 1.20 -11.33 16.75
C SER A 159 0.18 -11.48 17.88
N GLU A 160 0.56 -12.09 19.01
CA GLU A 160 -0.40 -12.43 20.07
C GLU A 160 -1.05 -11.20 20.74
N SER A 161 -0.32 -10.10 20.91
CA SER A 161 -0.86 -8.83 21.44
C SER A 161 -1.90 -8.24 20.48
N ARG A 162 -1.61 -8.24 19.18
CA ARG A 162 -2.49 -7.75 18.13
C ARG A 162 -3.73 -8.65 17.98
N MET A 163 -3.56 -9.97 18.05
CA MET A 163 -4.65 -10.95 18.07
C MET A 163 -5.63 -10.68 19.21
N LYS A 164 -5.14 -10.42 20.43
CA LYS A 164 -5.98 -10.07 21.59
C LYS A 164 -6.79 -8.80 21.36
N LEU A 165 -6.19 -7.75 20.78
CA LEU A 165 -6.92 -6.53 20.44
C LEU A 165 -8.01 -6.79 19.37
N LEU A 166 -7.64 -7.45 18.27
CA LEU A 166 -8.55 -7.76 17.16
C LEU A 166 -9.74 -8.62 17.63
N CYS A 167 -9.48 -9.66 18.43
CA CYS A 167 -10.51 -10.48 19.06
C CYS A 167 -11.42 -9.67 20.02
N LYS A 168 -10.88 -8.68 20.74
CA LYS A 168 -11.63 -7.83 21.68
C LYS A 168 -12.52 -6.77 20.98
N ILE A 169 -12.19 -6.38 19.74
CA ILE A 169 -13.02 -5.44 18.96
C ILE A 169 -14.07 -6.13 18.08
N ALA A 170 -13.92 -7.43 17.80
CA ALA A 170 -14.85 -8.21 16.98
C ALA A 170 -16.27 -8.19 17.55
N ASP A 171 -17.26 -7.79 16.74
CA ASP A 171 -18.66 -7.65 17.17
C ASP A 171 -19.64 -8.65 16.55
N SER A 172 -19.21 -9.44 15.55
CA SER A 172 -20.06 -10.46 14.91
C SER A 172 -19.34 -11.76 14.56
N PHE A 173 -18.23 -11.69 13.83
CA PHE A 173 -17.34 -12.81 13.51
C PHE A 173 -15.94 -12.27 13.24
N ILE A 174 -14.96 -13.18 13.17
CA ILE A 174 -13.57 -12.85 12.84
C ILE A 174 -13.25 -13.46 11.47
N TYR A 175 -12.72 -12.66 10.55
CA TYR A 175 -12.25 -13.16 9.27
C TYR A 175 -10.84 -13.72 9.45
N VAL A 176 -10.65 -15.03 9.23
CA VAL A 176 -9.35 -15.68 9.30
C VAL A 176 -8.82 -15.92 7.89
N VAL A 177 -7.70 -15.26 7.56
CA VAL A 177 -6.97 -15.46 6.30
C VAL A 177 -6.08 -16.69 6.47
N SER A 178 -6.22 -17.71 5.60
CA SER A 178 -5.52 -18.98 5.81
C SER A 178 -4.07 -19.05 5.30
N ARG A 179 -3.63 -18.06 4.50
CA ARG A 179 -2.35 -18.10 3.75
C ARG A 179 -1.49 -16.88 4.05
N MET A 180 -0.18 -17.10 4.01
CA MET A 180 0.81 -16.05 3.80
C MET A 180 0.79 -15.70 2.31
N GLY A 181 0.18 -14.57 1.94
CA GLY A 181 0.13 -14.06 0.57
C GLY A 181 -1.29 -13.93 0.00
N VAL A 182 -1.37 -13.46 -1.26
CA VAL A 182 -2.62 -13.10 -1.92
C VAL A 182 -3.54 -14.29 -2.24
N THR A 183 -4.84 -14.03 -2.39
CA THR A 183 -5.86 -15.04 -2.68
C THR A 183 -5.64 -15.70 -4.06
N GLY A 184 -5.44 -17.03 -4.09
CA GLY A 184 -5.51 -17.84 -5.32
C GLY A 184 -4.34 -18.82 -5.57
N ALA A 185 -3.19 -18.67 -4.91
CA ALA A 185 -2.02 -19.53 -5.17
C ALA A 185 -2.06 -20.87 -4.40
N THR A 186 -2.26 -21.98 -5.13
CA THR A 186 -2.15 -23.43 -4.75
C THR A 186 -2.81 -23.93 -3.44
N GLY A 187 -3.56 -25.03 -3.53
CA GLY A 187 -4.49 -25.49 -2.49
C GLY A 187 -3.91 -26.46 -1.44
N LYS A 188 -3.11 -25.97 -0.47
CA LYS A 188 -2.81 -26.71 0.77
C LYS A 188 -3.09 -25.85 2.00
N LEU A 189 -3.78 -26.41 3.00
CA LEU A 189 -3.95 -25.77 4.31
C LEU A 189 -2.59 -25.61 4.99
N SER A 190 -2.41 -24.51 5.72
CA SER A 190 -1.31 -24.41 6.69
C SER A 190 -1.50 -25.45 7.79
N SER A 191 -0.44 -26.20 8.12
CA SER A 191 -0.46 -27.21 9.20
C SER A 191 -0.84 -26.62 10.56
N ASN A 192 -0.64 -25.31 10.74
CA ASN A 192 -0.82 -24.62 12.02
C ASN A 192 -2.21 -23.97 12.13
N LEU A 193 -3.08 -24.13 11.12
CA LEU A 193 -4.39 -23.47 11.07
C LEU A 193 -5.35 -23.88 12.21
N PRO A 194 -5.43 -25.16 12.64
CA PRO A 194 -6.26 -25.53 13.80
C PRO A 194 -5.82 -24.84 15.10
N GLU A 195 -4.50 -24.67 15.32
CA GLU A 195 -3.99 -23.96 16.50
C GLU A 195 -4.22 -22.44 16.40
N LEU A 196 -4.17 -21.86 15.19
CA LEU A 196 -4.56 -20.47 14.96
C LEU A 196 -6.04 -20.25 15.31
N LEU A 197 -6.94 -21.10 14.81
CA LEU A 197 -8.38 -21.00 15.09
C LEU A 197 -8.67 -21.15 16.59
N LYS A 198 -8.08 -22.16 17.24
CA LYS A 198 -8.16 -22.35 18.70
C LYS A 198 -7.71 -21.11 19.49
N ARG A 199 -6.62 -20.45 19.09
CA ARG A 199 -6.17 -19.18 19.69
C ARG A 199 -7.17 -18.04 19.44
N VAL A 200 -7.74 -17.94 18.24
CA VAL A 200 -8.78 -16.95 17.90
C VAL A 200 -10.03 -17.15 18.77
N HIS A 201 -10.54 -18.39 18.89
CA HIS A 201 -11.67 -18.71 19.76
C HIS A 201 -11.37 -18.42 21.23
N GLN A 202 -10.18 -18.80 21.72
CA GLN A 202 -9.74 -18.52 23.09
C GLN A 202 -9.72 -17.02 23.42
N TRP A 203 -9.14 -16.19 22.55
CA TRP A 203 -9.00 -14.74 22.82
C TRP A 203 -10.26 -13.92 22.53
N SER A 204 -11.18 -14.45 21.71
CA SER A 204 -12.46 -13.78 21.39
C SER A 204 -13.62 -14.20 22.29
N GLY A 205 -13.49 -15.26 23.09
CA GLY A 205 -14.61 -15.82 23.83
C GLY A 205 -15.57 -16.63 22.94
N ASN A 206 -15.03 -17.36 21.96
CA ASN A 206 -15.77 -18.16 20.97
C ASN A 206 -16.67 -17.35 20.03
N VAL A 207 -16.24 -16.13 19.64
CA VAL A 207 -16.81 -15.45 18.47
C VAL A 207 -16.57 -16.33 17.23
N PRO A 208 -17.56 -16.52 16.33
CA PRO A 208 -17.40 -17.34 15.14
C PRO A 208 -16.21 -16.91 14.27
N ALA A 209 -15.47 -17.88 13.72
CA ALA A 209 -14.41 -17.65 12.75
C ALA A 209 -14.91 -18.00 11.34
N ALA A 210 -14.74 -17.09 10.38
CA ALA A 210 -14.96 -17.35 8.95
C ALA A 210 -13.61 -17.49 8.24
N LEU A 211 -13.38 -18.64 7.61
CA LEU A 211 -12.07 -19.01 7.08
C LEU A 211 -12.00 -18.85 5.55
N GLY A 212 -11.15 -17.92 5.10
CA GLY A 212 -10.84 -17.72 3.68
C GLY A 212 -9.68 -18.61 3.23
N PHE A 213 -10.00 -19.76 2.63
CA PHE A 213 -9.02 -20.78 2.19
C PHE A 213 -8.85 -20.91 0.67
N GLY A 214 -9.21 -19.90 -0.13
CA GLY A 214 -9.14 -20.01 -1.60
C GLY A 214 -9.98 -21.19 -2.12
N VAL A 215 -11.14 -21.39 -1.47
CA VAL A 215 -12.09 -22.46 -1.71
C VAL A 215 -12.63 -22.35 -3.14
N SER A 216 -12.75 -23.49 -3.80
CA SER A 216 -13.13 -23.57 -5.22
C SER A 216 -14.01 -24.77 -5.55
N THR A 217 -13.93 -25.85 -4.78
CA THR A 217 -14.72 -27.08 -4.95
C THR A 217 -15.58 -27.36 -3.71
N ARG A 218 -16.57 -28.24 -3.85
CA ARG A 218 -17.35 -28.77 -2.71
C ARG A 218 -16.47 -29.45 -1.66
N GLU A 219 -15.46 -30.21 -2.08
CA GLU A 219 -14.49 -30.85 -1.19
C GLU A 219 -13.73 -29.82 -0.36
N HIS A 220 -13.23 -28.74 -0.97
CA HIS A 220 -12.60 -27.64 -0.25
C HIS A 220 -13.57 -26.99 0.75
N PHE A 221 -14.84 -26.81 0.40
CA PHE A 221 -15.84 -26.25 1.31
C PHE A 221 -16.11 -27.17 2.52
N LEU A 222 -16.28 -28.47 2.31
CA LEU A 222 -16.51 -29.44 3.39
C LEU A 222 -15.30 -29.52 4.34
N ASN A 223 -14.09 -29.59 3.81
CA ASN A 223 -12.85 -29.61 4.60
C ASN A 223 -12.67 -28.35 5.48
N VAL A 224 -13.18 -27.18 5.03
CA VAL A 224 -13.11 -25.94 5.81
C VAL A 224 -14.26 -25.87 6.83
N GLN A 225 -15.45 -26.39 6.49
CA GLN A 225 -16.59 -26.49 7.41
C GLN A 225 -16.29 -27.37 8.64
N GLU A 226 -15.41 -28.37 8.52
CA GLU A 226 -14.97 -29.16 9.69
C GLU A 226 -14.09 -28.38 10.67
N LEU A 227 -13.55 -27.23 10.27
CA LEU A 227 -12.56 -26.46 11.04
C LEU A 227 -13.09 -25.11 11.55
N ALA A 228 -14.04 -24.49 10.86
CA ALA A 228 -14.48 -23.12 11.14
C ALA A 228 -16.00 -22.93 10.98
N GLU A 229 -16.58 -22.00 11.74
CA GLU A 229 -18.02 -21.71 11.73
C GLU A 229 -18.50 -21.03 10.43
N GLY A 230 -17.57 -20.48 9.63
CA GLY A 230 -17.84 -19.90 8.32
C GLY A 230 -16.79 -20.28 7.27
N VAL A 231 -17.21 -20.37 6.02
CA VAL A 231 -16.35 -20.62 4.85
C VAL A 231 -16.45 -19.43 3.91
N VAL A 232 -15.31 -18.82 3.55
CA VAL A 232 -15.29 -17.69 2.60
C VAL A 232 -14.88 -18.14 1.20
N ILE A 233 -15.67 -17.76 0.19
CA ILE A 233 -15.41 -18.00 -1.22
C ILE A 233 -15.42 -16.65 -1.97
N GLY A 234 -14.33 -16.29 -2.65
CA GLY A 234 -14.22 -15.04 -3.40
C GLY A 234 -13.64 -15.20 -4.80
N SER A 235 -12.33 -15.43 -4.92
CA SER A 235 -11.66 -15.46 -6.25
C SER A 235 -12.26 -16.48 -7.23
N GLN A 236 -12.84 -17.58 -6.75
CA GLN A 236 -13.53 -18.53 -7.62
C GLN A 236 -14.88 -18.00 -8.12
N ILE A 237 -15.65 -17.26 -7.29
CA ILE A 237 -16.89 -16.61 -7.72
C ILE A 237 -16.58 -15.59 -8.82
N ILE A 238 -15.57 -14.73 -8.62
CA ILE A 238 -15.11 -13.78 -9.65
C ILE A 238 -14.69 -14.50 -10.94
N THR A 239 -14.06 -15.67 -10.83
CA THR A 239 -13.70 -16.49 -12.01
C THR A 239 -14.94 -17.02 -12.74
N VAL A 240 -15.95 -17.51 -12.02
CA VAL A 240 -17.22 -17.99 -12.59
C VAL A 240 -17.97 -16.83 -13.26
N LEU A 241 -18.07 -15.67 -12.61
CA LEU A 241 -18.69 -14.47 -13.15
C LEU A 241 -18.01 -14.01 -14.46
N GLY A 242 -16.67 -14.00 -14.49
CA GLY A 242 -15.89 -13.61 -15.67
C GLY A 242 -15.89 -14.61 -16.83
N GLN A 243 -16.33 -15.85 -16.60
CA GLN A 243 -16.47 -16.90 -17.62
C GLN A 243 -17.90 -17.05 -18.12
N ALA A 244 -18.87 -16.43 -17.46
CA ALA A 244 -20.28 -16.49 -17.86
C ALA A 244 -20.51 -15.71 -19.17
N PRO A 245 -21.42 -16.18 -20.06
CA PRO A 245 -22.00 -15.35 -21.10
C PRO A 245 -22.69 -14.12 -20.51
N ALA A 246 -22.65 -13.00 -21.23
CA ALA A 246 -23.28 -11.75 -20.81
C ALA A 246 -24.77 -11.94 -20.45
N GLY A 247 -25.19 -11.39 -19.32
CA GLY A 247 -26.55 -11.54 -18.77
C GLY A 247 -26.80 -12.88 -18.08
N GLN A 248 -25.80 -13.77 -17.95
CA GLN A 248 -25.92 -15.07 -17.29
C GLN A 248 -24.98 -15.21 -16.07
N ALA A 249 -24.29 -14.14 -15.66
CA ALA A 249 -23.33 -14.19 -14.56
C ALA A 249 -24.00 -14.59 -13.22
N ALA A 250 -25.18 -14.01 -12.94
CA ALA A 250 -25.99 -14.35 -11.77
C ALA A 250 -26.38 -15.83 -11.70
N LYS A 251 -26.82 -16.41 -12.82
CA LYS A 251 -27.23 -17.81 -12.92
C LYS A 251 -26.05 -18.76 -12.70
N HIS A 252 -24.90 -18.49 -13.30
CA HIS A 252 -23.71 -19.32 -13.09
C HIS A 252 -23.15 -19.22 -11.67
N ALA A 253 -23.26 -18.06 -11.02
CA ALA A 253 -22.92 -17.91 -9.60
C ALA A 253 -23.88 -18.71 -8.68
N GLU A 254 -25.19 -18.67 -8.97
CA GLU A 254 -26.20 -19.49 -8.28
C GLU A 254 -25.91 -20.99 -8.43
N GLU A 255 -25.74 -21.48 -9.67
CA GLU A 255 -25.44 -22.88 -9.96
C GLU A 255 -24.12 -23.34 -9.32
N TYR A 256 -23.08 -22.50 -9.37
CA TYR A 256 -21.80 -22.79 -8.73
C TYR A 256 -21.94 -22.94 -7.21
N LEU A 257 -22.57 -21.99 -6.52
CA LEU A 257 -22.74 -22.05 -5.07
C LEU A 257 -23.70 -23.16 -4.65
N SER A 258 -24.75 -23.45 -5.42
CA SER A 258 -25.63 -24.60 -5.16
C SER A 258 -24.90 -25.93 -5.28
N ASN A 259 -23.96 -26.07 -6.22
CA ASN A 259 -23.12 -27.27 -6.33
C ASN A 259 -22.09 -27.37 -5.18
N VAL A 260 -21.54 -26.24 -4.71
CA VAL A 260 -20.61 -26.22 -3.56
C VAL A 260 -21.34 -26.56 -2.26
N THR A 261 -22.45 -25.88 -1.96
CA THR A 261 -23.20 -26.05 -0.71
C THR A 261 -24.09 -27.29 -0.70
N GLY A 262 -24.61 -27.70 -1.85
CA GLY A 262 -25.69 -28.70 -1.97
C GLY A 262 -27.08 -28.12 -1.73
N ARG A 263 -27.22 -26.79 -1.68
CA ARG A 263 -28.47 -26.10 -1.30
C ARG A 263 -28.91 -25.13 -2.39
N LYS A 264 -30.22 -24.97 -2.57
CA LYS A 264 -30.80 -23.96 -3.44
C LYS A 264 -31.99 -23.30 -2.77
N LEU A 265 -32.06 -21.98 -2.80
CA LEU A 265 -33.22 -21.22 -2.33
C LEU A 265 -34.05 -20.77 -3.54
N GLU A 266 -35.37 -20.96 -3.46
CA GLU A 266 -36.31 -20.52 -4.49
C GLU A 266 -37.01 -19.21 -4.11
N ARG A 267 -37.46 -18.46 -5.12
CA ARG A 267 -38.26 -17.25 -4.95
C ARG A 267 -39.54 -17.30 -5.80
N ASP A 268 -40.59 -16.65 -5.32
CA ASP A 268 -41.78 -16.38 -6.12
C ASP A 268 -41.57 -15.23 -7.12
N ALA A 269 -42.60 -14.95 -7.93
CA ALA A 269 -42.62 -13.86 -8.89
C ALA A 269 -42.55 -12.46 -8.26
N GLN A 270 -42.63 -12.35 -6.93
CA GLN A 270 -42.53 -11.14 -6.13
C GLN A 270 -41.15 -11.02 -5.44
N GLY A 271 -40.24 -11.97 -5.68
CA GLY A 271 -38.88 -11.99 -5.12
C GLY A 271 -38.80 -12.49 -3.67
N ILE A 272 -39.90 -12.98 -3.10
CA ILE A 272 -39.96 -13.53 -1.74
C ILE A 272 -39.42 -14.96 -1.77
N LEU A 273 -38.48 -15.26 -0.88
CA LEU A 273 -37.97 -16.62 -0.67
C LEU A 273 -39.10 -17.57 -0.24
N THR A 274 -39.33 -18.63 -1.02
CA THR A 274 -40.45 -19.57 -0.86
C THR A 274 -40.04 -20.89 -0.21
N ASN A 275 -38.91 -21.49 -0.64
CA ASN A 275 -38.42 -22.80 -0.16
C ASN A 275 -36.88 -22.86 -0.14
N GLU A 276 -36.32 -23.74 0.70
CA GLU A 276 -34.93 -24.22 0.64
C GLU A 276 -34.94 -25.70 0.20
N ILE A 277 -34.25 -26.01 -0.90
CA ILE A 277 -34.16 -27.35 -1.49
C ILE A 277 -32.76 -27.92 -1.22
N ASN A 278 -32.69 -29.11 -0.65
CA ASN A 278 -31.48 -29.91 -0.60
C ASN A 278 -31.27 -30.56 -1.98
N VAL A 279 -30.36 -30.01 -2.78
CA VAL A 279 -30.11 -30.41 -4.18
C VAL A 279 -29.56 -31.84 -4.28
N LEU A 280 -28.98 -32.35 -3.19
CA LEU A 280 -28.40 -33.69 -3.10
C LEU A 280 -29.45 -34.78 -2.84
N GLU A 281 -30.53 -34.46 -2.12
CA GLU A 281 -31.64 -35.40 -1.86
C GLU A 281 -32.46 -35.74 -3.11
N ALA A 282 -32.32 -34.95 -4.19
CA ALA A 282 -32.92 -35.25 -5.49
C ALA A 282 -32.29 -36.47 -6.21
N VAL A 283 -31.16 -37.00 -5.72
CA VAL A 283 -30.40 -38.07 -6.38
C VAL A 283 -30.30 -39.37 -5.57
N GLU A 284 -30.43 -39.34 -4.23
CA GLU A 284 -30.20 -40.54 -3.38
C GLU A 284 -31.41 -40.95 -2.53
N LYS A 285 -32.21 -41.90 -3.06
CA LYS A 285 -33.15 -42.72 -2.27
C LYS A 285 -32.59 -44.14 -2.06
N ALA A 286 -31.87 -44.38 -0.95
CA ALA A 286 -31.65 -45.74 -0.42
C ALA A 286 -31.20 -45.79 1.06
N GLN A 287 -32.17 -45.92 1.98
CA GLN A 287 -32.13 -46.63 3.29
C GLN A 287 -31.08 -46.30 4.38
N ALA A 288 -31.58 -46.05 5.61
CA ALA A 288 -30.84 -46.01 6.89
C ALA A 288 -31.04 -47.31 7.71
N PRO A 289 -30.25 -47.58 8.77
CA PRO A 289 -30.57 -47.19 10.18
C PRO A 289 -29.33 -46.66 10.99
N ALA A 290 -29.36 -45.79 12.02
CA ALA A 290 -30.10 -45.72 13.31
C ALA A 290 -29.53 -46.70 14.41
N VAL A 291 -29.31 -46.42 15.71
CA VAL A 291 -29.72 -45.37 16.70
C VAL A 291 -28.71 -45.27 17.90
N SER A 292 -28.38 -44.10 18.50
CA SER A 292 -28.16 -43.92 19.98
C SER A 292 -27.99 -42.45 20.49
N GLN A 293 -28.37 -42.21 21.75
CA GLN A 293 -28.18 -40.96 22.56
C GLN A 293 -27.31 -41.26 23.80
N PRO A 294 -26.75 -40.25 24.52
CA PRO A 294 -27.44 -39.73 25.73
C PRO A 294 -27.29 -38.20 25.97
N THR A 295 -27.51 -37.73 27.21
CA THR A 295 -28.20 -36.45 27.52
C THR A 295 -27.54 -35.60 28.63
N ALA A 296 -27.85 -34.29 28.66
CA ALA A 296 -27.86 -33.35 29.81
C ALA A 296 -26.69 -32.33 30.03
N VAL A 297 -26.89 -31.39 30.96
CA VAL A 297 -26.45 -29.96 31.00
C VAL A 297 -25.93 -29.54 32.40
N VAL A 298 -25.12 -28.46 32.53
CA VAL A 298 -24.96 -27.49 33.69
C VAL A 298 -23.74 -26.55 33.39
N THR A 299 -23.91 -25.30 32.91
CA THR A 299 -23.98 -23.95 33.57
C THR A 299 -22.68 -23.32 34.13
N GLU A 300 -22.55 -21.98 33.97
CA GLU A 300 -21.36 -21.13 34.19
C GLU A 300 -21.17 -20.61 35.63
N ALA A 301 -19.95 -20.12 35.95
CA ALA A 301 -19.72 -19.04 36.92
C ALA A 301 -18.37 -18.30 36.70
N ASP A 302 -18.45 -16.98 36.51
CA ASP A 302 -17.51 -15.88 36.82
C ASP A 302 -16.03 -15.86 36.35
N THR A 303 -15.63 -14.74 35.74
CA THR A 303 -14.23 -14.26 35.68
C THR A 303 -14.21 -12.72 35.71
N PRO A 304 -13.29 -12.05 36.45
CA PRO A 304 -13.40 -10.61 36.75
C PRO A 304 -12.95 -9.68 35.61
N ALA A 305 -13.40 -8.41 35.67
CA ALA A 305 -13.00 -7.36 34.74
C ALA A 305 -11.51 -7.00 34.86
N GLY A 306 -10.78 -7.12 33.75
CA GLY A 306 -9.41 -6.60 33.58
C GLY A 306 -9.38 -5.13 33.15
N PRO A 307 -8.17 -4.51 33.05
CA PRO A 307 -7.99 -3.08 32.82
C PRO A 307 -8.53 -2.58 31.46
N GLY A 308 -8.65 -1.25 31.37
CA GLY A 308 -9.37 -0.56 30.30
C GLY A 308 -8.79 -0.78 28.91
N LEU A 309 -9.61 -0.60 27.88
CA LEU A 309 -9.16 -0.67 26.48
C LEU A 309 -8.08 0.41 26.18
N ALA A 310 -8.14 1.57 26.85
CA ALA A 310 -7.15 2.64 26.72
C ALA A 310 -5.73 2.20 27.13
N ASP A 311 -5.58 1.57 28.30
CA ASP A 311 -4.28 1.11 28.82
C ASP A 311 -3.62 0.05 27.89
N GLN A 312 -4.44 -0.69 27.15
CA GLN A 312 -4.01 -1.70 26.19
C GLN A 312 -3.62 -1.11 24.82
N ILE A 313 -4.19 0.03 24.44
CA ILE A 313 -3.80 0.80 23.26
C ILE A 313 -2.43 1.45 23.48
N ASP A 314 -2.17 2.01 24.66
CA ASP A 314 -0.85 2.57 24.99
C ASP A 314 0.26 1.51 24.97
N ALA A 315 -0.01 0.30 25.48
CA ALA A 315 0.94 -0.81 25.39
C ALA A 315 1.30 -1.23 23.95
N LEU A 316 0.42 -0.98 22.97
CA LEU A 316 0.68 -1.22 21.54
C LEU A 316 1.43 -0.06 20.87
N ASN A 317 1.29 1.17 21.37
CA ASN A 317 2.03 2.36 20.90
C ASN A 317 3.54 2.33 21.24
N GLY A 318 4.05 1.23 21.79
CA GLY A 318 5.43 1.13 22.23
C GLY A 318 5.76 2.01 23.45
N THR A 319 4.80 2.64 24.12
CA THR A 319 5.08 3.55 25.26
C THR A 319 5.61 2.81 26.50
N GLY A 320 5.45 1.48 26.55
CA GLY A 320 6.17 0.60 27.48
C GLY A 320 7.67 0.42 27.19
N ASN A 321 8.16 0.87 26.02
CA ASN A 321 9.57 0.89 25.65
C ASN A 321 9.97 2.30 25.15
N PRO A 322 10.64 3.12 26.00
CA PRO A 322 11.10 4.47 25.63
C PRO A 322 12.03 4.57 24.40
N ALA A 323 12.47 3.44 23.83
CA ALA A 323 13.27 3.39 22.60
C ALA A 323 12.46 3.12 21.31
N ALA A 324 11.15 2.87 21.39
CA ALA A 324 10.30 2.68 20.20
C ALA A 324 10.15 4.00 19.42
N GLN A 325 10.36 3.99 18.10
CA GLN A 325 10.14 5.18 17.28
C GLN A 325 8.67 5.34 16.91
N PRO A 326 8.15 6.59 16.83
CA PRO A 326 6.74 6.82 16.53
C PRO A 326 6.39 6.29 15.14
N SER A 327 5.31 5.54 15.03
CA SER A 327 4.78 5.00 13.77
C SER A 327 4.15 6.08 12.86
N ARG A 328 4.09 7.33 13.33
CA ARG A 328 3.42 8.47 12.67
C ARG A 328 4.18 9.79 12.84
N PHE A 329 3.92 10.69 11.91
CA PHE A 329 4.42 12.05 11.83
C PHE A 329 3.21 13.00 11.85
N GLY A 330 2.72 13.33 13.05
CA GLY A 330 1.39 13.93 13.18
C GLY A 330 0.32 12.89 12.85
N GLU A 331 -0.60 13.21 11.92
CA GLU A 331 -1.61 12.24 11.44
C GLU A 331 -1.09 11.24 10.39
N PHE A 332 0.02 11.56 9.72
CA PHE A 332 0.57 10.78 8.60
C PHE A 332 1.43 9.61 9.07
N GLY A 333 1.59 8.57 8.24
CA GLY A 333 2.31 7.35 8.60
C GLY A 333 1.38 6.16 8.79
N GLY A 334 1.63 5.36 9.82
CA GLY A 334 0.86 4.16 10.14
C GLY A 334 1.27 2.92 9.33
N GLN A 335 0.46 1.87 9.44
CA GLN A 335 0.66 0.58 8.79
C GLN A 335 -0.65 0.13 8.15
N TYR A 336 -1.06 0.83 7.08
CA TYR A 336 -2.32 0.58 6.37
C TYR A 336 -2.22 -0.63 5.44
N VAL A 337 -1.89 -1.78 6.00
CA VAL A 337 -1.56 -2.99 5.24
C VAL A 337 -2.45 -4.16 5.62
N PRO A 338 -2.64 -5.11 4.70
CA PRO A 338 -3.17 -6.42 5.00
C PRO A 338 -2.45 -7.07 6.18
N GLU A 339 -3.22 -7.72 7.03
CA GLU A 339 -2.72 -8.37 8.25
C GLU A 339 -1.58 -9.38 7.98
N SER A 340 -1.52 -9.95 6.78
CA SER A 340 -0.43 -10.84 6.33
C SER A 340 0.95 -10.16 6.20
N LEU A 341 1.02 -8.82 6.12
CA LEU A 341 2.28 -8.05 6.09
C LEU A 341 2.82 -7.71 7.48
N MET A 342 2.05 -7.94 8.55
CA MET A 342 2.38 -7.41 9.87
C MET A 342 3.66 -8.00 10.49
N ASP A 343 3.87 -9.32 10.40
CA ASP A 343 5.13 -9.92 10.86
C ASP A 343 6.33 -9.44 10.03
N CYS A 344 6.16 -9.19 8.73
CA CYS A 344 7.22 -8.65 7.88
C CYS A 344 7.71 -7.29 8.40
N LEU A 345 6.76 -6.41 8.76
CA LEU A 345 7.03 -5.08 9.30
C LEU A 345 7.58 -5.15 10.74
N ALA A 346 7.07 -6.06 11.57
CA ALA A 346 7.52 -6.23 12.96
C ALA A 346 8.93 -6.82 13.07
N GLU A 347 9.29 -7.78 12.21
CA GLU A 347 10.67 -8.27 12.09
C GLU A 347 11.61 -7.18 11.60
N LEU A 348 11.22 -6.45 10.55
CA LEU A 348 11.97 -5.33 10.00
C LEU A 348 12.20 -4.23 11.05
N GLU A 349 11.19 -3.88 11.83
CA GLU A 349 11.29 -2.87 12.88
C GLU A 349 12.27 -3.29 13.97
N ARG A 350 12.16 -4.52 14.51
CA ARG A 350 13.13 -5.01 15.52
C ARG A 350 14.55 -5.02 14.95
N GLY A 351 14.74 -5.58 13.75
CA GLY A 351 16.06 -5.64 13.10
C GLY A 351 16.65 -4.26 12.83
N PHE A 352 15.82 -3.27 12.49
CA PHE A 352 16.25 -1.88 12.35
C PHE A 352 16.65 -1.27 13.69
N GLN A 353 15.84 -1.39 14.75
CA GLN A 353 16.15 -0.84 16.06
C GLN A 353 17.41 -1.47 16.67
N GLU A 354 17.56 -2.80 16.55
CA GLU A 354 18.78 -3.50 16.99
C GLU A 354 20.01 -3.06 16.20
N ALA A 355 19.87 -2.83 14.89
CA ALA A 355 20.95 -2.33 14.05
C ALA A 355 21.37 -0.89 14.41
N VAL A 356 20.45 0.08 14.46
CA VAL A 356 20.83 1.49 14.66
C VAL A 356 21.30 1.81 16.08
N ASN A 357 20.93 1.00 17.07
CA ASN A 357 21.42 1.13 18.44
C ASN A 357 22.77 0.41 18.68
N ASP A 358 23.27 -0.38 17.73
CA ASP A 358 24.59 -1.02 17.80
C ASP A 358 25.69 -0.16 17.14
N PRO A 359 26.69 0.32 17.90
CA PRO A 359 27.82 1.07 17.32
C PRO A 359 28.57 0.32 16.21
N LYS A 360 28.62 -1.03 16.25
CA LYS A 360 29.29 -1.83 15.22
C LYS A 360 28.54 -1.82 13.88
N PHE A 361 27.23 -1.60 13.89
CA PHE A 361 26.48 -1.39 12.65
C PHE A 361 26.94 -0.12 11.95
N TRP A 362 27.09 0.97 12.71
CA TRP A 362 27.56 2.24 12.18
C TRP A 362 29.04 2.20 11.78
N GLU A 363 29.87 1.44 12.48
CA GLU A 363 31.24 1.14 12.05
C GLU A 363 31.25 0.40 10.71
N GLU A 364 30.47 -0.68 10.56
CA GLU A 364 30.34 -1.42 9.29
C GLU A 364 29.79 -0.54 8.17
N PHE A 365 28.69 0.18 8.38
CA PHE A 365 28.09 1.09 7.39
C PHE A 365 29.08 2.18 6.94
N ARG A 366 29.79 2.81 7.89
CA ARG A 366 30.78 3.86 7.58
C ARG A 366 32.05 3.30 6.92
N SER A 367 32.40 2.03 7.15
CA SER A 367 33.52 1.38 6.46
C SER A 367 33.34 1.31 4.94
N TYR A 368 32.09 1.36 4.46
CA TYR A 368 31.76 1.41 3.03
C TYR A 368 31.69 2.83 2.44
N TYR A 369 31.93 3.90 3.21
CA TYR A 369 31.94 5.26 2.67
C TYR A 369 32.89 5.45 1.48
N PRO A 370 34.12 4.90 1.46
CA PRO A 370 34.98 4.93 0.28
C PRO A 370 34.40 4.19 -0.94
N TYR A 371 33.63 3.11 -0.71
CA TYR A 371 32.94 2.37 -1.77
C TYR A 371 31.73 3.14 -2.32
N MET A 372 31.03 3.90 -1.47
CA MET A 372 29.89 4.73 -1.84
C MET A 372 30.30 6.07 -2.47
N GLY A 373 31.53 6.55 -2.25
CA GLY A 373 31.97 7.90 -2.62
C GLY A 373 31.63 8.98 -1.58
N ARG A 374 31.57 8.63 -0.29
CA ARG A 374 31.26 9.55 0.81
C ARG A 374 32.51 10.04 1.57
N PRO A 375 32.51 11.27 2.12
CA PRO A 375 31.45 12.27 2.03
C PRO A 375 31.33 12.84 0.61
N SER A 376 30.11 13.07 0.15
CA SER A 376 29.88 13.66 -1.18
C SER A 376 30.26 15.15 -1.15
N SER A 377 30.77 15.68 -2.25
CA SER A 377 31.30 17.05 -2.25
C SER A 377 30.20 18.12 -2.15
N LEU A 378 30.57 19.27 -1.59
CA LEU A 378 29.77 20.50 -1.55
C LEU A 378 30.63 21.65 -2.09
N HIS A 379 30.12 22.43 -3.04
CA HIS A 379 30.82 23.59 -3.58
C HIS A 379 29.83 24.64 -4.12
N LEU A 380 30.30 25.88 -4.22
CA LEU A 380 29.57 26.99 -4.85
C LEU A 380 29.55 26.81 -6.37
N ALA A 381 28.36 26.86 -6.97
CA ALA A 381 28.17 26.92 -8.41
C ALA A 381 28.33 28.38 -8.86
N ASN A 382 29.57 28.81 -9.06
CA ASN A 382 29.91 30.21 -9.34
C ASN A 382 29.19 30.73 -10.58
N ARG A 383 29.21 29.98 -11.69
CA ARG A 383 28.66 30.43 -12.97
C ARG A 383 27.13 30.39 -12.99
N LEU A 384 26.52 29.44 -12.29
CA LEU A 384 25.08 29.40 -12.07
C LEU A 384 24.64 30.57 -11.19
N THR A 385 25.38 30.87 -10.11
CA THR A 385 25.10 32.01 -9.22
C THR A 385 25.20 33.34 -9.99
N GLU A 386 26.26 33.54 -10.77
CA GLU A 386 26.44 34.70 -11.67
C GLU A 386 25.32 34.81 -12.70
N TYR A 387 24.96 33.70 -13.36
CA TYR A 387 23.90 33.65 -14.38
C TYR A 387 22.51 33.99 -13.80
N VAL A 388 22.25 33.57 -12.56
CA VAL A 388 20.98 33.81 -11.85
C VAL A 388 20.91 35.23 -11.27
N GLY A 389 22.04 35.81 -10.86
CA GLY A 389 22.12 37.19 -10.36
C GLY A 389 21.44 37.40 -9.00
N GLY A 390 21.52 36.41 -8.11
CA GLY A 390 20.83 36.40 -6.81
C GLY A 390 21.66 35.76 -5.69
N ALA A 391 20.99 35.04 -4.79
CA ALA A 391 21.66 34.30 -3.71
C ALA A 391 22.61 33.21 -4.24
N ASN A 392 23.65 32.89 -3.47
CA ASN A 392 24.63 31.84 -3.76
C ASN A 392 23.96 30.47 -3.86
N ILE A 393 24.27 29.70 -4.91
CA ILE A 393 23.78 28.34 -5.09
C ILE A 393 24.92 27.34 -4.87
N TRP A 394 24.81 26.53 -3.82
CA TRP A 394 25.77 25.48 -3.45
C TRP A 394 25.24 24.11 -3.88
N LEU A 395 26.07 23.26 -4.49
CA LEU A 395 25.67 21.94 -4.98
C LEU A 395 26.15 20.83 -4.04
N LYS A 396 25.22 20.11 -3.41
CA LYS A 396 25.52 18.86 -2.69
C LYS A 396 25.49 17.70 -3.68
N ARG A 397 26.65 17.10 -3.95
CA ARG A 397 26.92 16.25 -5.13
C ARG A 397 26.63 14.76 -4.92
N GLU A 398 25.39 14.39 -4.62
CA GLU A 398 24.97 12.97 -4.53
C GLU A 398 24.98 12.25 -5.89
N ASP A 399 25.09 13.00 -7.00
CA ASP A 399 25.32 12.53 -8.37
C ASP A 399 26.67 11.83 -8.56
N LEU A 400 27.68 12.19 -7.75
CA LEU A 400 29.02 11.60 -7.76
C LEU A 400 29.13 10.31 -6.94
N ASN A 401 28.10 9.95 -6.17
CA ASN A 401 28.07 8.68 -5.43
C ASN A 401 28.24 7.48 -6.38
N HIS A 402 28.72 6.37 -5.85
CA HIS A 402 28.69 5.09 -6.56
C HIS A 402 27.26 4.75 -7.00
N THR A 403 27.13 4.11 -8.16
CA THR A 403 25.87 3.94 -8.95
C THR A 403 25.31 5.22 -9.61
N GLY A 404 25.57 6.41 -9.06
CA GLY A 404 25.23 7.71 -9.64
C GLY A 404 24.04 8.46 -9.01
N SER A 405 23.67 8.12 -7.77
CA SER A 405 22.62 8.84 -7.03
C SER A 405 22.69 8.61 -5.52
N HIS A 406 21.89 9.38 -4.78
CA HIS A 406 21.61 9.17 -3.35
C HIS A 406 21.03 7.78 -2.99
N LYS A 407 20.52 6.98 -3.95
CA LYS A 407 19.84 5.71 -3.64
C LYS A 407 20.77 4.67 -2.98
N ILE A 408 22.08 4.74 -3.25
CA ILE A 408 23.08 3.83 -2.66
C ILE A 408 23.15 3.93 -1.12
N ASN A 409 22.88 5.11 -0.55
CA ASN A 409 22.88 5.32 0.90
C ASN A 409 21.87 4.39 1.61
N ASN A 410 20.63 4.39 1.10
CA ASN A 410 19.54 3.57 1.59
C ASN A 410 19.73 2.09 1.27
N ALA A 411 20.14 1.76 0.04
CA ALA A 411 20.35 0.37 -0.37
C ALA A 411 21.43 -0.33 0.50
N LEU A 412 22.52 0.37 0.82
CA LEU A 412 23.53 -0.18 1.73
C LEU A 412 22.99 -0.37 3.15
N GLY A 413 22.30 0.62 3.71
CA GLY A 413 21.78 0.53 5.08
C GLY A 413 20.82 -0.65 5.25
N GLN A 414 19.86 -0.81 4.32
CA GLN A 414 18.89 -1.90 4.37
C GLN A 414 19.51 -3.29 4.10
N ILE A 415 20.49 -3.44 3.19
CA ILE A 415 21.11 -4.77 3.00
C ILE A 415 21.95 -5.21 4.21
N LEU A 416 22.51 -4.27 4.99
CA LEU A 416 23.18 -4.60 6.25
C LEU A 416 22.17 -5.07 7.31
N ILE A 417 20.96 -4.48 7.37
CA ILE A 417 19.85 -5.02 8.19
C ILE A 417 19.48 -6.43 7.71
N ALA A 418 19.27 -6.61 6.39
CA ALA A 418 18.89 -7.91 5.82
C ALA A 418 19.90 -9.02 6.16
N ARG A 419 21.20 -8.73 6.09
CA ARG A 419 22.28 -9.65 6.49
C ARG A 419 22.24 -9.98 7.99
N ARG A 420 21.96 -9.00 8.85
CA ARG A 420 21.81 -9.20 10.31
C ARG A 420 20.57 -10.04 10.66
N LEU A 421 19.48 -9.86 9.91
CA LEU A 421 18.27 -10.68 9.97
C LEU A 421 18.44 -12.09 9.32
N GLY A 422 19.64 -12.46 8.87
CA GLY A 422 19.92 -13.77 8.28
C GLY A 422 19.31 -14.01 6.90
N LYS A 423 18.75 -12.97 6.26
CA LYS A 423 18.09 -13.08 4.95
C LYS A 423 19.13 -13.34 3.86
N THR A 424 18.75 -14.08 2.82
CA THR A 424 19.64 -14.51 1.72
C THR A 424 19.18 -14.01 0.35
N ARG A 425 17.95 -13.50 0.28
CA ARG A 425 17.32 -12.95 -0.91
C ARG A 425 16.85 -11.52 -0.65
N ILE A 426 17.04 -10.67 -1.63
CA ILE A 426 16.56 -9.29 -1.67
C ILE A 426 15.55 -9.14 -2.80
N ILE A 427 14.48 -8.41 -2.52
CA ILE A 427 13.59 -7.85 -3.53
C ILE A 427 13.57 -6.33 -3.45
N ALA A 428 13.26 -5.65 -4.55
CA ALA A 428 13.05 -4.20 -4.61
C ALA A 428 12.09 -3.84 -5.76
N GLU A 429 11.51 -2.64 -5.71
CA GLU A 429 10.80 -2.01 -6.84
C GLU A 429 11.72 -1.08 -7.63
N THR A 430 11.34 -0.66 -8.85
CA THR A 430 11.95 0.52 -9.48
C THR A 430 11.09 1.12 -10.60
N GLY A 431 11.19 2.44 -10.78
CA GLY A 431 10.64 3.20 -11.92
C GLY A 431 11.79 3.61 -12.85
N ALA A 432 12.41 4.77 -12.61
CA ALA A 432 13.64 5.23 -13.30
C ALA A 432 14.88 4.27 -13.25
N GLY A 433 14.79 3.10 -12.61
CA GLY A 433 15.85 2.10 -12.59
C GLY A 433 17.01 2.35 -11.61
N GLN A 434 17.23 3.58 -11.14
CA GLN A 434 18.37 3.90 -10.26
C GLN A 434 18.32 3.18 -8.90
N HIS A 435 17.13 3.00 -8.31
CA HIS A 435 17.00 2.19 -7.08
C HIS A 435 17.28 0.71 -7.34
N GLY A 436 16.74 0.16 -8.43
CA GLY A 436 17.00 -1.23 -8.82
C GLY A 436 18.48 -1.49 -9.08
N VAL A 437 19.18 -0.55 -9.73
CA VAL A 437 20.64 -0.60 -9.92
C VAL A 437 21.38 -0.52 -8.57
N ALA A 438 21.02 0.41 -7.68
CA ALA A 438 21.64 0.52 -6.36
C ALA A 438 21.48 -0.77 -5.54
N THR A 439 20.28 -1.35 -5.52
CA THR A 439 19.99 -2.63 -4.86
C THR A 439 20.76 -3.78 -5.50
N ALA A 440 20.76 -3.91 -6.84
CA ALA A 440 21.52 -4.93 -7.54
C ALA A 440 23.03 -4.83 -7.26
N THR A 441 23.57 -3.60 -7.21
CA THR A 441 24.98 -3.34 -6.89
C THR A 441 25.35 -3.82 -5.49
N VAL A 442 24.56 -3.51 -4.46
CA VAL A 442 24.85 -4.00 -3.11
C VAL A 442 24.62 -5.50 -2.98
N CYS A 443 23.60 -6.06 -3.63
CA CYS A 443 23.37 -7.52 -3.64
C CYS A 443 24.57 -8.28 -4.24
N ALA A 444 25.11 -7.80 -5.36
CA ALA A 444 26.33 -8.35 -5.96
C ALA A 444 27.53 -8.25 -5.01
N LYS A 445 27.68 -7.11 -4.31
CA LYS A 445 28.77 -6.88 -3.34
C LYS A 445 28.71 -7.83 -2.13
N PHE A 446 27.51 -8.23 -1.70
CA PHE A 446 27.30 -9.10 -0.55
C PHE A 446 26.95 -10.57 -0.90
N GLY A 447 26.92 -10.94 -2.18
CA GLY A 447 26.62 -12.31 -2.64
C GLY A 447 25.16 -12.73 -2.43
N MET A 448 24.22 -11.78 -2.42
CA MET A 448 22.79 -12.03 -2.17
C MET A 448 22.00 -12.12 -3.47
N LYS A 449 20.96 -12.98 -3.52
CA LYS A 449 20.07 -13.07 -4.68
C LYS A 449 19.23 -11.80 -4.78
N CYS A 450 19.14 -11.19 -5.96
CA CYS A 450 18.38 -9.96 -6.17
C CYS A 450 17.28 -10.14 -7.23
N VAL A 451 16.06 -9.71 -6.93
CA VAL A 451 14.95 -9.62 -7.89
C VAL A 451 14.32 -8.22 -7.81
N VAL A 452 14.32 -7.50 -8.93
CA VAL A 452 13.75 -6.15 -9.04
C VAL A 452 12.44 -6.22 -9.82
N TYR A 453 11.36 -5.74 -9.22
CA TYR A 453 10.07 -5.51 -9.87
C TYR A 453 10.08 -4.12 -10.53
N MET A 454 9.61 -4.04 -11.77
CA MET A 454 9.66 -2.82 -12.56
C MET A 454 8.44 -2.78 -13.48
N GLY A 455 7.76 -1.64 -13.57
CA GLY A 455 6.60 -1.48 -14.47
C GLY A 455 6.98 -1.81 -15.91
N ALA A 456 6.11 -2.50 -16.67
CA ALA A 456 6.45 -2.91 -18.03
C ALA A 456 6.73 -1.72 -18.98
N GLU A 457 6.10 -0.56 -18.75
CA GLU A 457 6.39 0.67 -19.50
C GLU A 457 7.71 1.31 -19.04
N ASP A 458 8.04 1.24 -17.75
CA ASP A 458 9.35 1.68 -17.22
C ASP A 458 10.49 0.79 -17.76
N VAL A 459 10.30 -0.53 -17.85
CA VAL A 459 11.26 -1.47 -18.49
C VAL A 459 11.57 -1.04 -19.93
N ARG A 460 10.56 -0.57 -20.68
CA ARG A 460 10.71 -0.06 -22.05
C ARG A 460 11.47 1.27 -22.07
N ARG A 461 11.07 2.25 -21.24
CA ARG A 461 11.66 3.60 -21.18
C ARG A 461 13.09 3.62 -20.62
N GLN A 462 13.45 2.68 -19.75
CA GLN A 462 14.70 2.69 -18.97
C GLN A 462 15.56 1.45 -19.24
N ALA A 463 15.58 0.97 -20.49
CA ALA A 463 16.27 -0.24 -20.93
C ALA A 463 17.76 -0.30 -20.52
N LEU A 464 18.47 0.85 -20.48
CA LEU A 464 19.86 0.92 -20.03
C LEU A 464 20.02 0.51 -18.56
N ASN A 465 19.11 0.94 -17.68
CA ASN A 465 19.14 0.56 -16.27
C ASN A 465 18.70 -0.91 -16.07
N VAL A 466 17.77 -1.42 -16.89
CA VAL A 466 17.44 -2.86 -16.94
C VAL A 466 18.66 -3.70 -17.31
N PHE A 467 19.44 -3.26 -18.30
CA PHE A 467 20.69 -3.91 -18.68
C PHE A 467 21.73 -3.86 -17.56
N ARG A 468 21.93 -2.70 -16.90
CA ARG A 468 22.82 -2.55 -15.74
C ARG A 468 22.45 -3.49 -14.59
N MET A 469 21.16 -3.64 -14.27
CA MET A 469 20.69 -4.59 -13.24
C MET A 469 21.01 -6.04 -13.58
N LYS A 470 20.77 -6.45 -14.83
CA LYS A 470 21.08 -7.81 -15.30
C LYS A 470 22.59 -8.09 -15.31
N LEU A 471 23.41 -7.11 -15.69
CA LEU A 471 24.87 -7.19 -15.64
C LEU A 471 25.41 -7.39 -14.21
N LEU A 472 24.71 -6.84 -13.22
CA LEU A 472 24.98 -7.02 -11.79
C LEU A 472 24.42 -8.35 -11.22
N GLY A 473 23.84 -9.22 -12.06
CA GLY A 473 23.29 -10.52 -11.65
C GLY A 473 21.88 -10.47 -11.05
N ALA A 474 21.20 -9.32 -11.08
CA ALA A 474 19.81 -9.24 -10.63
C ALA A 474 18.83 -9.74 -11.70
N SER A 475 17.78 -10.42 -11.27
CA SER A 475 16.62 -10.70 -12.11
C SER A 475 15.72 -9.46 -12.16
N VAL A 476 15.13 -9.16 -13.32
CA VAL A 476 14.17 -8.05 -13.48
C VAL A 476 12.83 -8.63 -13.93
N VAL A 477 11.79 -8.37 -13.14
CA VAL A 477 10.41 -8.81 -13.38
C VAL A 477 9.59 -7.63 -13.88
N ALA A 478 9.09 -7.73 -15.11
CA ALA A 478 8.22 -6.73 -15.70
C ALA A 478 6.79 -6.88 -15.16
N VAL A 479 6.21 -5.80 -14.63
CA VAL A 479 4.85 -5.78 -14.09
C VAL A 479 3.89 -5.21 -15.14
N ASP A 480 3.02 -6.09 -15.66
CA ASP A 480 2.00 -5.76 -16.68
C ASP A 480 0.66 -5.30 -16.06
N ALA A 481 0.50 -5.46 -14.74
CA ALA A 481 -0.72 -5.06 -14.03
C ALA A 481 -0.84 -3.53 -13.90
N GLY A 482 -2.09 -3.05 -13.84
CA GLY A 482 -2.43 -1.65 -13.56
C GLY A 482 -1.88 -0.68 -14.61
N SER A 483 -1.24 0.40 -14.15
CA SER A 483 -0.64 1.44 -15.00
C SER A 483 0.69 1.02 -15.64
N ARG A 484 1.27 -0.12 -15.24
CA ARG A 484 2.57 -0.64 -15.70
C ARG A 484 3.75 0.29 -15.35
N THR A 485 3.66 0.99 -14.23
CA THR A 485 4.67 1.95 -13.73
C THR A 485 5.21 1.56 -12.35
N LEU A 486 6.02 2.44 -11.74
CA LEU A 486 6.49 2.35 -10.35
C LEU A 486 5.40 1.96 -9.34
N ARG A 487 4.16 2.47 -9.47
CA ARG A 487 3.06 2.16 -8.53
C ARG A 487 2.81 0.66 -8.46
N ASP A 488 2.59 0.05 -9.61
CA ASP A 488 2.26 -1.36 -9.70
C ASP A 488 3.47 -2.25 -9.33
N ALA A 489 4.70 -1.75 -9.52
CA ALA A 489 5.94 -2.40 -9.07
C ALA A 489 6.11 -2.42 -7.53
N VAL A 490 5.69 -1.38 -6.81
CA VAL A 490 5.64 -1.38 -5.32
C VAL A 490 4.70 -2.49 -4.84
N ASN A 491 3.53 -2.61 -5.46
CA ASN A 491 2.51 -3.59 -5.08
C ASN A 491 2.97 -5.03 -5.28
N GLU A 492 3.60 -5.35 -6.42
CA GLU A 492 4.16 -6.67 -6.64
C GLU A 492 5.34 -6.98 -5.71
N ALA A 493 6.18 -5.99 -5.37
CA ALA A 493 7.25 -6.16 -4.39
C ALA A 493 6.71 -6.45 -2.97
N LEU A 494 5.70 -5.71 -2.51
CA LEU A 494 5.04 -5.95 -1.22
C LEU A 494 4.40 -7.34 -1.17
N ARG A 495 3.67 -7.75 -2.23
CA ARG A 495 3.05 -9.08 -2.32
C ARG A 495 4.10 -10.20 -2.32
N ALA A 496 5.19 -10.03 -3.07
CA ALA A 496 6.28 -11.00 -3.12
C ALA A 496 7.01 -11.14 -1.78
N TRP A 497 7.05 -10.10 -0.94
CA TRP A 497 7.68 -10.15 0.37
C TRP A 497 6.98 -11.13 1.32
N VAL A 498 5.63 -11.12 1.33
CA VAL A 498 4.80 -11.97 2.21
C VAL A 498 4.99 -13.47 1.94
N VAL A 499 5.33 -13.85 0.70
CA VAL A 499 5.38 -15.25 0.26
C VAL A 499 6.57 -16.03 0.83
N ASP A 500 7.70 -15.36 1.09
CA ASP A 500 8.98 -15.99 1.47
C ASP A 500 9.73 -15.11 2.50
N LEU A 501 9.03 -14.73 3.58
CA LEU A 501 9.55 -13.85 4.62
C LEU A 501 10.84 -14.40 5.27
N ASP A 502 10.92 -15.71 5.51
CA ASP A 502 12.06 -16.33 6.19
C ASP A 502 13.38 -16.05 5.47
N THR A 503 13.39 -16.06 4.14
CA THR A 503 14.62 -15.86 3.35
C THR A 503 14.73 -14.49 2.68
N THR A 504 13.63 -13.75 2.53
CA THR A 504 13.53 -12.54 1.71
C THR A 504 13.38 -11.24 2.50
N HIS A 505 14.14 -10.23 2.11
CA HIS A 505 13.99 -8.85 2.58
C HIS A 505 13.60 -7.91 1.43
N TYR A 506 12.65 -7.01 1.68
CA TYR A 506 12.28 -5.96 0.73
C TYR A 506 13.06 -4.67 1.01
N ILE A 507 13.95 -4.28 0.08
CA ILE A 507 14.61 -2.97 0.11
C ILE A 507 13.73 -1.96 -0.64
N ILE A 508 12.94 -1.20 0.11
CA ILE A 508 12.13 -0.11 -0.46
C ILE A 508 13.00 1.04 -0.96
N GLY A 509 12.61 1.66 -2.08
CA GLY A 509 13.39 2.66 -2.79
C GLY A 509 13.19 4.11 -2.36
N SER A 510 12.16 4.42 -1.58
CA SER A 510 11.91 5.78 -1.09
C SER A 510 11.28 5.78 0.30
N ALA A 511 11.23 6.96 0.94
CA ALA A 511 10.65 7.16 2.28
C ALA A 511 9.11 7.12 2.29
N ILE A 512 8.55 6.16 1.56
CA ILE A 512 7.14 5.82 1.42
C ILE A 512 6.87 4.49 2.13
N GLY A 513 5.66 3.95 2.00
CA GLY A 513 5.31 2.67 2.56
C GLY A 513 4.96 2.72 4.05
N PRO A 514 4.47 1.61 4.61
CA PRO A 514 4.10 1.51 6.02
C PRO A 514 5.33 1.70 6.93
N HIS A 515 5.10 2.14 8.17
CA HIS A 515 6.10 2.05 9.23
C HIS A 515 6.65 0.61 9.33
N PRO A 516 7.97 0.38 9.42
CA PRO A 516 9.05 1.34 9.69
C PRO A 516 9.72 1.98 8.48
N PHE A 517 9.29 1.71 7.24
CA PHE A 517 10.04 2.07 6.03
C PHE A 517 10.40 3.57 5.89
N PRO A 518 9.49 4.55 6.11
CA PRO A 518 9.84 5.97 6.02
C PRO A 518 10.98 6.36 6.98
N THR A 519 10.93 5.85 8.21
CA THR A 519 11.91 6.06 9.27
C THR A 519 13.27 5.45 8.91
N ILE A 520 13.30 4.23 8.36
CA ILE A 520 14.51 3.55 7.89
C ILE A 520 15.18 4.35 6.78
N VAL A 521 14.43 4.69 5.73
CA VAL A 521 14.97 5.38 4.54
C VAL A 521 15.47 6.76 4.90
N ARG A 522 14.72 7.52 5.73
CA ARG A 522 15.19 8.79 6.30
C ARG A 522 16.54 8.62 7.00
N THR A 523 16.63 7.64 7.90
CA THR A 523 17.82 7.43 8.75
C THR A 523 19.08 7.20 7.92
N PHE A 524 18.99 6.42 6.84
CA PHE A 524 20.14 6.20 5.94
C PHE A 524 20.38 7.33 4.93
N GLN A 525 19.42 8.22 4.70
CA GLN A 525 19.58 9.40 3.85
C GLN A 525 19.98 10.66 4.63
N SER A 526 19.80 10.72 5.96
CA SER A 526 20.19 11.86 6.81
C SER A 526 21.66 12.27 6.68
N VAL A 527 22.53 11.34 6.28
CA VAL A 527 23.95 11.61 5.98
C VAL A 527 24.13 12.76 4.98
N ILE A 528 23.18 12.98 4.07
CA ILE A 528 23.19 14.08 3.10
C ILE A 528 23.14 15.44 3.82
N GLY A 529 22.15 15.65 4.68
CA GLY A 529 22.00 16.90 5.43
C GLY A 529 23.04 17.06 6.55
N GLU A 530 23.49 15.96 7.16
CA GLU A 530 24.56 15.97 8.18
C GLU A 530 25.89 16.46 7.59
N GLU A 531 26.32 15.87 6.47
CA GLU A 531 27.51 16.33 5.75
C GLU A 531 27.32 17.75 5.24
N THR A 532 26.16 18.10 4.70
CA THR A 532 25.87 19.45 4.21
C THR A 532 26.03 20.49 5.33
N LYS A 533 25.49 20.21 6.53
CA LYS A 533 25.64 21.09 7.70
C LYS A 533 27.10 21.26 8.10
N GLN A 534 27.87 20.17 8.15
CA GLN A 534 29.31 20.24 8.47
C GLN A 534 30.10 21.01 7.41
N GLN A 535 29.84 20.74 6.12
CA GLN A 535 30.54 21.35 4.99
C GLN A 535 30.20 22.84 4.85
N MET A 536 28.95 23.27 5.09
CA MET A 536 28.58 24.70 5.12
C MET A 536 29.27 25.45 6.26
N MET A 537 29.31 24.87 7.47
CA MET A 537 30.05 25.44 8.60
C MET A 537 31.56 25.54 8.32
N GLN A 538 32.14 24.57 7.61
CA GLN A 538 33.55 24.62 7.19
C GLN A 538 33.81 25.65 6.07
N ALA A 539 32.90 25.78 5.10
CA ALA A 539 33.07 26.64 3.94
C ALA A 539 32.85 28.13 4.24
N ILE A 540 31.82 28.47 5.03
CA ILE A 540 31.40 29.86 5.28
C ILE A 540 31.06 30.19 6.74
N GLY A 541 31.27 29.26 7.69
CA GLY A 541 31.07 29.52 9.13
C GLY A 541 29.62 29.65 9.58
N LYS A 542 28.63 29.37 8.72
CA LYS A 542 27.20 29.45 9.03
C LYS A 542 26.39 28.35 8.35
N LEU A 543 25.14 28.16 8.81
CA LEU A 543 24.12 27.38 8.11
C LEU A 543 23.64 28.12 6.82
N PRO A 544 23.11 27.40 5.82
CA PRO A 544 22.47 28.02 4.67
C PRO A 544 21.13 28.68 5.06
N ASP A 545 20.69 29.65 4.28
CA ASP A 545 19.39 30.30 4.40
C ASP A 545 18.25 29.40 3.89
N ALA A 546 18.55 28.49 2.95
CA ALA A 546 17.62 27.47 2.46
C ALA A 546 18.33 26.18 2.00
N VAL A 547 17.60 25.06 2.06
CA VAL A 547 17.94 23.81 1.39
C VAL A 547 16.83 23.40 0.42
N VAL A 548 17.22 22.99 -0.79
CA VAL A 548 16.31 22.69 -1.92
C VAL A 548 16.54 21.27 -2.41
N ALA A 549 15.47 20.51 -2.64
CA ALA A 549 15.53 19.12 -3.08
C ALA A 549 14.32 18.72 -3.92
N CYS A 550 14.47 17.76 -4.83
CA CYS A 550 13.37 17.27 -5.67
C CYS A 550 12.52 16.23 -4.92
N VAL A 551 11.22 16.23 -5.15
CA VAL A 551 10.24 15.42 -4.41
C VAL A 551 9.42 14.57 -5.38
N GLY A 552 9.77 13.28 -5.44
CA GLY A 552 8.83 12.21 -5.79
C GLY A 552 8.36 11.57 -4.49
N GLY A 553 8.65 10.27 -4.29
CA GLY A 553 8.48 9.62 -2.97
C GLY A 553 9.34 10.17 -1.81
N GLY A 554 10.15 11.22 -2.02
CA GLY A 554 10.75 12.02 -0.94
C GLY A 554 12.12 11.64 -0.36
N SER A 555 12.76 10.53 -0.73
CA SER A 555 13.97 10.04 -0.02
C SER A 555 15.18 10.99 0.03
N ASN A 556 15.48 11.71 -1.07
CA ASN A 556 16.60 12.65 -1.09
C ASN A 556 16.26 13.95 -0.33
N ALA A 557 15.00 14.40 -0.43
CA ALA A 557 14.52 15.59 0.25
C ALA A 557 14.51 15.39 1.75
N VAL A 558 13.94 14.29 2.25
CA VAL A 558 13.92 14.00 3.69
C VAL A 558 15.33 13.83 4.27
N GLY A 559 16.25 13.20 3.53
CA GLY A 559 17.66 13.06 3.94
C GLY A 559 18.45 14.38 3.98
N MET A 560 18.13 15.32 3.09
CA MET A 560 18.66 16.68 3.15
C MET A 560 18.02 17.47 4.30
N PHE A 561 16.68 17.41 4.44
CA PHE A 561 15.91 18.28 5.31
C PHE A 561 15.94 17.89 6.79
N TYR A 562 15.93 16.59 7.11
CA TYR A 562 15.79 16.10 8.48
C TYR A 562 16.86 16.67 9.44
N PRO A 563 18.16 16.73 9.09
CA PRO A 563 19.18 17.36 9.93
C PRO A 563 18.98 18.86 10.17
N PHE A 564 18.20 19.56 9.33
CA PHE A 564 17.82 20.97 9.49
C PHE A 564 16.39 21.16 10.05
N ALA A 565 15.64 20.08 10.33
CA ALA A 565 14.23 20.17 10.70
C ALA A 565 13.98 21.02 11.96
N LYS A 566 14.95 21.07 12.88
CA LYS A 566 14.91 21.91 14.10
C LYS A 566 15.55 23.30 13.93
N ASP A 567 16.30 23.54 12.86
CA ASP A 567 16.90 24.85 12.57
C ASP A 567 15.87 25.72 11.84
N THR A 568 14.98 26.38 12.58
CA THR A 568 13.85 27.14 12.01
C THR A 568 14.27 28.35 11.16
N SER A 569 15.52 28.79 11.25
CA SER A 569 16.11 29.78 10.33
C SER A 569 16.35 29.24 8.91
N VAL A 570 16.48 27.91 8.74
CA VAL A 570 16.74 27.26 7.47
C VAL A 570 15.42 26.89 6.80
N LYS A 571 15.15 27.49 5.63
CA LYS A 571 13.99 27.17 4.81
C LYS A 571 14.17 25.79 4.16
N LEU A 572 13.14 24.95 4.24
CA LEU A 572 13.10 23.65 3.55
C LEU A 572 12.19 23.79 2.33
N VAL A 573 12.72 23.56 1.12
CA VAL A 573 11.99 23.76 -0.14
C VAL A 573 12.02 22.51 -1.00
N GLY A 574 10.89 21.80 -1.05
CA GLY A 574 10.69 20.66 -1.95
C GLY A 574 10.20 21.11 -3.33
N VAL A 575 10.73 20.52 -4.39
CA VAL A 575 10.27 20.76 -5.77
C VAL A 575 9.71 19.48 -6.38
N GLU A 576 8.41 19.47 -6.65
CA GLU A 576 7.67 18.36 -7.25
C GLU A 576 7.59 18.47 -8.78
N ALA A 577 7.23 17.37 -9.44
CA ALA A 577 6.99 17.37 -10.89
C ALA A 577 5.61 17.95 -11.23
N GLY A 578 5.60 19.13 -11.85
CA GLY A 578 4.41 19.80 -12.37
C GLY A 578 3.92 19.24 -13.71
N GLY A 579 4.69 18.36 -14.37
CA GLY A 579 4.31 17.73 -15.64
C GLY A 579 4.01 18.76 -16.73
N ASP A 580 2.84 18.64 -17.38
CA ASP A 580 2.38 19.63 -18.37
C ASP A 580 1.71 20.87 -17.70
N GLY A 581 1.47 20.86 -16.39
CA GLY A 581 0.88 21.97 -15.60
C GLY A 581 0.04 21.48 -14.42
N ILE A 582 0.10 22.17 -13.27
CA ILE A 582 -0.66 21.80 -12.04
C ILE A 582 -2.18 22.07 -12.14
N ASP A 583 -2.60 22.80 -13.17
CA ASP A 583 -3.98 23.04 -13.57
C ASP A 583 -4.52 21.95 -14.53
N THR A 584 -3.67 21.00 -14.90
CA THR A 584 -4.01 19.84 -15.73
C THR A 584 -4.04 18.56 -14.89
N ASN A 585 -4.63 17.47 -15.42
CA ASN A 585 -4.52 16.15 -14.78
C ASN A 585 -3.18 15.44 -15.08
N ARG A 586 -2.20 16.12 -15.69
CA ARG A 586 -0.93 15.53 -16.16
C ARG A 586 0.26 16.11 -15.39
N HIS A 587 0.31 15.76 -14.10
CA HIS A 587 1.41 16.10 -13.20
C HIS A 587 1.65 15.01 -12.14
N SER A 588 2.70 15.17 -11.34
CA SER A 588 3.00 14.33 -10.16
C SER A 588 3.23 15.20 -8.90
N ALA A 589 2.67 16.42 -8.87
CA ALA A 589 2.79 17.41 -7.80
C ALA A 589 1.87 17.10 -6.60
N THR A 590 2.17 16.00 -5.89
CA THR A 590 1.32 15.40 -4.86
C THR A 590 1.03 16.28 -3.65
N LEU A 591 2.01 17.01 -3.12
CA LEU A 591 1.81 17.93 -1.99
C LEU A 591 1.17 19.25 -2.43
N THR A 592 1.40 19.67 -3.67
CA THR A 592 0.89 20.92 -4.24
C THR A 592 -0.59 20.81 -4.66
N GLY A 593 -0.96 19.73 -5.37
CA GLY A 593 -2.30 19.52 -5.94
C GLY A 593 -3.10 18.34 -5.37
N GLY A 594 -2.51 17.50 -4.52
CA GLY A 594 -3.18 16.33 -3.95
C GLY A 594 -3.95 16.56 -2.66
N SER A 595 -4.57 15.50 -2.15
CA SER A 595 -5.30 15.49 -0.87
C SER A 595 -4.90 14.32 0.01
N LYS A 596 -5.17 14.43 1.32
CA LYS A 596 -4.90 13.38 2.31
C LYS A 596 -5.62 12.07 1.92
N GLY A 597 -4.91 10.96 2.01
CA GLY A 597 -5.41 9.63 1.65
C GLY A 597 -4.47 8.52 2.11
N VAL A 598 -4.74 7.30 1.66
CA VAL A 598 -3.95 6.09 1.91
C VAL A 598 -3.54 5.47 0.57
N LEU A 599 -2.25 5.15 0.45
CA LEU A 599 -1.63 4.50 -0.72
C LEU A 599 -0.45 3.65 -0.24
N HIS A 600 -0.26 2.46 -0.81
CA HIS A 600 0.90 1.58 -0.52
C HIS A 600 1.21 1.39 0.98
N GLY A 601 0.21 1.25 1.84
CA GLY A 601 0.43 0.99 3.26
C GLY A 601 0.56 2.21 4.17
N VAL A 602 0.37 3.44 3.69
CA VAL A 602 0.64 4.66 4.47
C VAL A 602 -0.38 5.77 4.25
N ARG A 603 -0.77 6.47 5.33
CA ARG A 603 -1.55 7.71 5.25
C ARG A 603 -0.64 8.89 4.96
N THR A 604 -0.91 9.59 3.87
CA THR A 604 -0.05 10.66 3.32
C THR A 604 -0.86 11.56 2.37
N TYR A 605 -0.25 12.54 1.72
CA TYR A 605 -0.87 13.19 0.55
C TYR A 605 -0.77 12.29 -0.67
N VAL A 606 -1.86 12.22 -1.44
CA VAL A 606 -1.94 11.45 -2.68
C VAL A 606 -2.70 12.23 -3.76
N LEU A 607 -2.36 11.98 -5.02
CA LEU A 607 -3.16 12.38 -6.18
C LEU A 607 -4.30 11.38 -6.35
N GLN A 608 -5.53 11.86 -6.19
CA GLN A 608 -6.74 11.06 -6.19
C GLN A 608 -7.96 11.87 -6.66
N ASP A 609 -8.96 11.18 -7.20
CA ASP A 609 -10.23 11.78 -7.62
C ASP A 609 -11.17 12.11 -6.43
N GLU A 610 -12.42 12.49 -6.72
CA GLU A 610 -13.45 12.75 -5.71
C GLU A 610 -14.04 11.46 -5.08
N HIS A 611 -13.74 10.28 -5.62
CA HIS A 611 -14.21 8.98 -5.14
C HIS A 611 -13.15 8.20 -4.35
N GLY A 612 -11.92 8.72 -4.29
CA GLY A 612 -10.80 8.13 -3.56
C GLY A 612 -10.01 7.12 -4.39
N GLN A 613 -10.15 7.18 -5.72
CA GLN A 613 -9.33 6.42 -6.65
C GLN A 613 -8.04 7.19 -6.93
N ILE A 614 -6.92 6.47 -6.93
CA ILE A 614 -5.58 7.04 -7.13
C ILE A 614 -5.42 7.39 -8.61
N SER A 615 -5.15 8.67 -8.88
CA SER A 615 -5.01 9.20 -10.23
C SER A 615 -3.78 8.63 -10.93
N GLU A 616 -3.83 8.56 -12.26
CA GLU A 616 -2.62 8.47 -13.07
C GLU A 616 -1.81 9.77 -12.94
N THR A 617 -0.50 9.69 -13.15
CA THR A 617 0.43 10.81 -13.00
C THR A 617 1.25 11.03 -14.26
N HIS A 618 1.92 12.18 -14.34
CA HIS A 618 2.80 12.47 -15.47
C HIS A 618 3.99 13.34 -15.08
N SER A 619 5.18 12.90 -15.48
CA SER A 619 6.38 13.73 -15.59
C SER A 619 7.31 13.18 -16.66
N ILE A 620 8.12 14.06 -17.26
CA ILE A 620 9.32 13.68 -18.02
C ILE A 620 10.32 12.87 -17.16
N SER A 621 10.27 13.01 -15.83
CA SER A 621 11.15 12.31 -14.89
C SER A 621 10.47 11.11 -14.24
N ALA A 622 10.78 9.90 -14.72
CA ALA A 622 10.30 8.63 -14.16
C ALA A 622 10.71 8.36 -12.69
N GLY A 623 11.55 9.21 -12.08
CA GLY A 623 11.89 9.16 -10.65
C GLY A 623 11.01 10.06 -9.77
N LEU A 624 10.27 10.99 -10.37
CA LEU A 624 9.28 11.84 -9.73
C LEU A 624 7.83 11.42 -10.07
N ASP A 625 7.65 10.59 -11.10
CA ASP A 625 6.34 10.12 -11.56
C ASP A 625 5.69 9.11 -10.59
N TYR A 626 5.08 9.63 -9.53
CA TYR A 626 4.51 8.85 -8.43
C TYR A 626 3.34 9.60 -7.75
N PRO A 627 2.16 8.98 -7.56
CA PRO A 627 0.96 9.64 -7.03
C PRO A 627 0.94 9.86 -5.52
N GLY A 628 2.00 9.52 -4.79
CA GLY A 628 2.09 9.67 -3.34
C GLY A 628 3.32 10.47 -2.90
N VAL A 629 3.54 10.54 -1.60
CA VAL A 629 4.74 11.17 -1.02
C VAL A 629 5.04 10.59 0.37
N GLY A 630 6.27 10.74 0.85
CA GLY A 630 6.64 10.26 2.20
C GLY A 630 5.90 11.00 3.33
N PRO A 631 5.43 10.31 4.38
CA PRO A 631 4.56 10.90 5.40
C PRO A 631 5.22 12.00 6.24
N GLU A 632 6.53 11.97 6.42
CA GLU A 632 7.26 13.03 7.14
C GLU A 632 7.28 14.35 6.33
N LEU A 633 7.31 14.29 4.99
CA LEU A 633 7.16 15.48 4.13
C LEU A 633 5.72 16.01 4.18
N SER A 634 4.72 15.13 4.17
CA SER A 634 3.31 15.48 4.40
C SER A 634 3.12 16.20 5.75
N SER A 635 3.79 15.72 6.79
CA SER A 635 3.80 16.33 8.12
C SER A 635 4.44 17.72 8.13
N TRP A 636 5.57 17.90 7.44
CA TRP A 636 6.20 19.22 7.31
C TRP A 636 5.46 20.20 6.40
N LYS A 637 4.64 19.72 5.44
CA LYS A 637 3.68 20.57 4.73
C LYS A 637 2.61 21.08 5.68
N ASP A 638 1.93 20.18 6.40
CA ASP A 638 0.78 20.55 7.24
C ASP A 638 1.15 21.37 8.49
N SER A 639 2.42 21.33 8.90
CA SER A 639 2.96 22.18 9.97
C SER A 639 3.68 23.44 9.47
N ASP A 640 3.58 23.76 8.18
CA ASP A 640 4.29 24.86 7.49
C ASP A 640 5.83 24.84 7.66
N ARG A 641 6.42 23.72 8.13
CA ARG A 641 7.86 23.58 8.34
C ARG A 641 8.63 23.50 7.03
N ALA A 642 8.04 22.91 5.99
CA ALA A 642 8.59 22.83 4.65
C ALA A 642 7.60 23.35 3.61
N ARG A 643 8.11 24.12 2.65
CA ARG A 643 7.32 24.62 1.51
C ARG A 643 7.55 23.72 0.31
N PHE A 644 6.48 23.45 -0.43
CA PHE A 644 6.53 22.68 -1.67
C PHE A 644 6.08 23.56 -2.83
N ILE A 645 6.75 23.40 -3.97
CA ILE A 645 6.44 24.04 -5.25
C ILE A 645 6.51 22.98 -6.35
N ALA A 646 5.86 23.22 -7.48
CA ALA A 646 5.96 22.36 -8.66
C ALA A 646 6.82 23.04 -9.74
N ALA A 647 7.53 22.23 -10.54
CA ALA A 647 8.18 22.66 -11.77
C ALA A 647 7.69 21.78 -12.93
N THR A 648 7.17 22.39 -13.99
CA THR A 648 6.74 21.68 -15.21
C THR A 648 7.90 20.98 -15.91
N ASP A 649 7.60 20.06 -16.82
CA ASP A 649 8.61 19.36 -17.62
C ASP A 649 9.47 20.34 -18.45
N ALA A 650 8.87 21.43 -18.95
CA ALA A 650 9.57 22.52 -19.62
C ALA A 650 10.55 23.26 -18.69
N GLU A 651 10.12 23.56 -17.46
CA GLU A 651 10.95 24.20 -16.43
C GLU A 651 12.08 23.27 -15.93
N ALA A 652 11.81 21.97 -15.81
CA ALA A 652 12.81 20.96 -15.53
C ALA A 652 13.89 20.90 -16.65
N LEU A 653 13.50 20.99 -17.93
CA LEU A 653 14.47 21.09 -19.03
C LEU A 653 15.25 22.41 -19.03
N ILE A 654 14.68 23.52 -18.56
CA ILE A 654 15.44 24.76 -18.31
C ILE A 654 16.50 24.52 -17.22
N GLY A 655 16.14 23.85 -16.11
CA GLY A 655 17.09 23.47 -15.06
C GLY A 655 18.21 22.56 -15.57
N PHE A 656 17.85 21.54 -16.36
CA PHE A 656 18.80 20.61 -16.98
C PHE A 656 19.80 21.33 -17.89
N ARG A 657 19.29 22.12 -18.86
CA ARG A 657 20.11 22.92 -19.78
C ARG A 657 21.04 23.86 -19.03
N THR A 658 20.50 24.59 -18.06
CA THR A 658 21.25 25.65 -17.38
C THR A 658 22.44 25.06 -16.63
N LEU A 659 22.25 24.04 -15.80
CA LEU A 659 23.36 23.44 -15.05
C LEU A 659 24.44 22.84 -15.98
N ALA A 660 24.02 22.21 -17.08
CA ALA A 660 24.94 21.68 -18.08
C ALA A 660 25.78 22.78 -18.76
N GLN A 661 25.18 23.93 -19.06
CA GLN A 661 25.84 25.03 -19.76
C GLN A 661 26.60 26.01 -18.84
N THR A 662 26.20 26.15 -17.57
CA THR A 662 26.90 27.01 -16.61
C THR A 662 28.04 26.26 -15.91
N GLU A 663 27.80 25.04 -15.42
CA GLU A 663 28.75 24.29 -14.56
C GLU A 663 29.35 23.04 -15.22
N GLY A 664 28.92 22.67 -16.43
CA GLY A 664 29.40 21.45 -17.09
C GLY A 664 28.93 20.15 -16.44
N ILE A 665 27.88 20.20 -15.62
CA ILE A 665 27.31 19.05 -14.91
C ILE A 665 25.99 18.68 -15.57
N ILE A 666 25.83 17.43 -15.99
CA ILE A 666 24.57 16.91 -16.54
C ILE A 666 23.73 16.33 -15.38
N PRO A 667 22.70 17.04 -14.89
CA PRO A 667 21.87 16.57 -13.77
C PRO A 667 20.91 15.47 -14.22
N ALA A 668 20.47 14.61 -13.30
CA ALA A 668 19.28 13.80 -13.53
C ALA A 668 18.05 14.71 -13.73
N LEU A 669 17.07 14.28 -14.51
CA LEU A 669 15.82 15.04 -14.69
C LEU A 669 15.10 15.31 -13.36
N GLU A 670 15.17 14.37 -12.41
CA GLU A 670 14.69 14.52 -11.03
C GLU A 670 15.35 15.75 -10.38
N SER A 671 16.69 15.77 -10.37
CA SER A 671 17.50 16.86 -9.81
C SER A 671 17.26 18.19 -10.55
N SER A 672 16.91 18.15 -11.84
CA SER A 672 16.72 19.33 -12.69
C SER A 672 15.51 20.16 -12.28
N HIS A 673 14.46 19.54 -11.74
CA HIS A 673 13.34 20.24 -11.10
C HIS A 673 13.85 21.09 -9.92
N ALA A 674 14.70 20.51 -9.07
CA ALA A 674 15.29 21.21 -7.94
C ALA A 674 16.31 22.29 -8.36
N VAL A 675 17.04 22.10 -9.48
CA VAL A 675 17.86 23.17 -10.08
C VAL A 675 16.99 24.38 -10.40
N TRP A 676 15.89 24.19 -11.13
CA TRP A 676 14.97 25.27 -11.49
C TRP A 676 14.39 25.97 -10.24
N GLY A 677 13.89 25.21 -9.26
CA GLY A 677 13.34 25.79 -8.04
C GLY A 677 14.37 26.54 -7.19
N ALA A 678 15.63 26.09 -7.18
CA ALA A 678 16.74 26.80 -6.54
C ALA A 678 17.10 28.10 -7.27
N MET A 679 17.05 28.12 -8.61
CA MET A 679 17.24 29.35 -9.40
C MET A 679 16.16 30.39 -9.10
N GLU A 680 14.88 30.00 -9.07
CA GLU A 680 13.78 30.94 -8.75
C GLU A 680 13.86 31.45 -7.30
N LEU A 681 14.19 30.57 -6.36
CA LEU A 681 14.42 30.98 -4.96
C LEU A 681 15.59 31.98 -4.85
N ALA A 682 16.70 31.72 -5.54
CA ALA A 682 17.88 32.58 -5.53
C ALA A 682 17.59 33.99 -6.08
N LYS A 683 16.84 34.09 -7.20
CA LYS A 683 16.35 35.38 -7.74
C LYS A 683 15.52 36.14 -6.72
N SER A 684 14.59 35.44 -6.05
CA SER A 684 13.67 36.07 -5.08
C SER A 684 14.40 36.60 -3.84
N MET A 685 15.48 35.95 -3.41
CA MET A 685 16.23 36.30 -2.20
C MET A 685 17.23 37.44 -2.41
N LYS A 686 17.76 37.62 -3.63
CA LYS A 686 18.84 38.55 -4.02
C LYS A 686 20.20 38.32 -3.37
N THR A 687 20.24 37.93 -2.09
CA THR A 687 21.44 37.62 -1.31
C THR A 687 21.17 36.47 -0.33
N GLY A 688 22.20 35.73 0.06
CA GLY A 688 22.11 34.59 0.97
C GLY A 688 22.74 33.33 0.37
N ASP A 689 22.57 32.20 1.04
CA ASP A 689 23.15 30.92 0.64
C ASP A 689 22.10 29.80 0.58
N ILE A 690 21.97 29.16 -0.57
CA ILE A 690 21.02 28.07 -0.84
C ILE A 690 21.83 26.81 -1.14
N VAL A 691 21.55 25.69 -0.46
CA VAL A 691 22.10 24.39 -0.86
C VAL A 691 21.07 23.59 -1.66
N LEU A 692 21.43 23.25 -2.89
CA LEU A 692 20.71 22.35 -3.78
C LEU A 692 21.23 20.91 -3.61
N ASN A 693 20.33 19.98 -3.29
CA ASN A 693 20.62 18.54 -3.33
C ASN A 693 20.62 18.04 -4.78
N LEU A 694 21.81 17.83 -5.36
CA LEU A 694 21.96 17.28 -6.70
C LEU A 694 21.86 15.74 -6.63
N SER A 695 20.63 15.26 -6.49
CA SER A 695 20.28 13.90 -6.05
C SER A 695 20.80 12.73 -6.90
N GLY A 696 21.28 12.99 -8.12
CA GLY A 696 21.68 12.02 -9.12
C GLY A 696 22.12 12.67 -10.45
N ARG A 697 22.90 11.93 -11.25
CA ARG A 697 23.42 12.35 -12.56
C ARG A 697 22.55 11.93 -13.75
N GLY A 698 22.63 12.69 -14.83
CA GLY A 698 21.76 12.61 -16.00
C GLY A 698 22.13 11.63 -17.10
N ASP A 699 23.15 10.78 -16.93
CA ASP A 699 23.55 9.78 -17.95
C ASP A 699 22.36 8.95 -18.45
N LYS A 700 21.42 8.62 -17.54
CA LYS A 700 20.21 7.84 -17.84
C LYS A 700 19.14 8.61 -18.63
N ASP A 701 19.22 9.94 -18.63
CA ASP A 701 18.18 10.82 -19.14
C ASP A 701 18.53 11.46 -20.49
N VAL A 702 19.79 11.38 -20.94
CA VAL A 702 20.25 12.03 -22.19
C VAL A 702 19.40 11.60 -23.40
N GLN A 703 19.04 10.32 -23.51
CA GLN A 703 18.15 9.84 -24.57
C GLN A 703 16.74 10.41 -24.44
N SER A 704 16.13 10.34 -23.25
CA SER A 704 14.80 10.89 -22.98
C SER A 704 14.73 12.39 -23.29
N VAL A 705 15.78 13.14 -22.94
CA VAL A 705 15.89 14.57 -23.26
C VAL A 705 15.99 14.78 -24.77
N ALA A 706 16.78 13.97 -25.49
CA ALA A 706 16.86 14.04 -26.96
C ALA A 706 15.51 13.73 -27.64
N ASP A 707 14.75 12.76 -27.10
CA ASP A 707 13.45 12.34 -27.62
C ASP A 707 12.33 13.37 -27.35
N GLU A 708 12.36 14.06 -26.19
CA GLU A 708 11.36 15.06 -25.79
C GLU A 708 11.68 16.49 -26.25
N LEU A 709 12.95 16.79 -26.58
CA LEU A 709 13.38 18.11 -27.07
C LEU A 709 12.60 18.62 -28.29
N PRO A 710 12.24 17.80 -29.30
CA PRO A 710 11.38 18.24 -30.39
C PRO A 710 10.00 18.77 -29.96
N ARG A 711 9.48 18.32 -28.80
CA ARG A 711 8.18 18.75 -28.24
C ARG A 711 8.33 19.97 -27.31
N LEU A 712 9.25 19.90 -26.36
CA LEU A 712 9.39 20.90 -25.29
C LEU A 712 10.39 22.01 -25.61
N GLY A 713 11.43 21.70 -26.39
CA GLY A 713 12.49 22.63 -26.79
C GLY A 713 12.00 23.95 -27.39
N PRO A 714 11.03 23.95 -28.33
CA PRO A 714 10.45 25.18 -28.88
C PRO A 714 9.82 26.11 -27.83
N GLN A 715 9.30 25.57 -26.73
CA GLN A 715 8.64 26.34 -25.67
C GLN A 715 9.65 27.12 -24.82
N ILE A 716 10.88 26.60 -24.70
CA ILE A 716 11.95 27.12 -23.82
C ILE A 716 13.16 27.67 -24.59
N GLY A 717 13.02 27.83 -25.91
CA GLY A 717 14.07 28.27 -26.81
C GLY A 717 15.31 27.37 -26.78
N TRP A 718 15.11 26.04 -26.75
CA TRP A 718 16.20 25.06 -26.78
C TRP A 718 16.05 24.14 -28.00
N ASP A 719 17.02 24.19 -28.89
CA ASP A 719 17.09 23.33 -30.07
C ASP A 719 18.48 22.68 -30.12
N LEU A 720 18.51 21.35 -30.19
CA LEU A 720 19.71 20.53 -30.35
C LEU A 720 19.54 19.52 -31.49
N ARG A 721 18.69 19.81 -32.49
CA ARG A 721 18.52 18.94 -33.65
C ARG A 721 19.86 18.71 -34.35
N PHE A 722 20.25 17.44 -34.42
CA PHE A 722 21.38 16.92 -35.19
C PHE A 722 20.92 16.56 -36.62
#